data_AF-A0A8B8ANU4-F1
#
_entry.id   AF-A0A8B8ANU4-F1
#
_cell.length_a   1.000
_cell.length_b   1.000
_cell.length_c   1.000
_cell.angle_alpha   90.00
_cell.angle_beta   90.00
_cell.angle_gamma   90.00
#
_symmetry.space_group_name_H-M   'P 1'
#
loop_
_entity.id
_entity.type
_entity.pdbx_description
1 polymer ?
#
loop_
_entity_poly.entity_id
_entity_poly.type
_entity_poly.pdbx_seq_one_letter_code
_entity_poly.pdbx_strand_id
1 'polypeptide(L)'
;MSYVRDNKFEVNGGRLLGKRKHRLSRFRMDLLKFLKKRDVQKPQLDKILEDKIDTDAVKCMTDEELSEYLPAKGDRLALRAFCSSQKPEGKKQRLLETLRQKMMLRNRRVGEEEDDRERDFFTQKNHLEGNKNAAKSSRKLELGWIHEGRQVRKKNGGGTRSVVFDKTATKQDILIKCKTLFFPNGKVKSLELKDLTCKILDFKETEFPDDLTVGEIYDEVKMGILRFYLSTTVKESTEKEASDDSSLPDPELHTPVPSMNATHTDEPVSSASSPLSSISMAPECLENMDVCSSSLTMIPQDNSHSSMNFEQAAASSTFIMTQGNSCEGLHVPGIIIHAYDSVPSINFDLASFDATRQQQAENVHLDENYRGIRSSTPDLYPTILSVHRVNIIEEMVGHFKNKEILNTDIAFNFIGEAGSDQRGVSREVYSAFWTDFLTGEAEGEESRVPAINTKWQEEEWNSVGRILLKGFTDHAVFPLKLNKAFTIALIHGEEHVSPEMLLDSFMSYICPADRDLIKQIMSEGVKEEMKEDFIDFLDRFGCKLIPTEKDPIRSQIIQIAHNQLIQKPKYALDKIKDASQRYLQTLFPAISNIEDMFQLKKPTAKRILNILVATPTTAEESKALGFLQQFIRAQNDESLQKLLRFFTGADTMCVDKIDISFVTLAGFGRRIIAHTCGPTIELPSTYQCYPEFRKELENQLSNEESFKMNIA
;
A
#
# COMPACT_ATOMS: atom_id res chain seq x y z
N MET A 1 60.54 -45.79 -2.09
CA MET A 1 59.70 -44.83 -2.84
C MET A 1 58.36 -45.49 -3.07
N SER A 2 57.34 -45.03 -2.37
CA SER A 2 56.25 -45.87 -1.89
C SER A 2 54.89 -45.23 -2.12
N TYR A 3 53.97 -46.07 -2.61
CA TYR A 3 52.51 -45.97 -2.64
C TYR A 3 51.83 -44.96 -3.57
N VAL A 4 51.39 -45.51 -4.71
CA VAL A 4 50.19 -45.12 -5.46
C VAL A 4 48.94 -45.46 -4.63
N ARG A 5 47.99 -44.52 -4.52
CA ARG A 5 46.59 -44.80 -4.13
C ARG A 5 45.63 -44.04 -5.04
N ASP A 6 44.68 -44.80 -5.57
CA ASP A 6 43.55 -44.38 -6.38
C ASP A 6 42.66 -43.33 -5.70
N ASN A 7 42.29 -42.28 -6.43
CA ASN A 7 41.20 -41.38 -6.06
C ASN A 7 39.99 -41.62 -6.96
N LYS A 8 38.93 -42.17 -6.36
CA LYS A 8 37.58 -42.26 -6.93
C LYS A 8 36.96 -40.86 -7.01
N PHE A 9 36.52 -40.47 -8.21
CA PHE A 9 35.51 -39.43 -8.39
C PHE A 9 34.12 -40.08 -8.20
N GLU A 10 33.45 -39.78 -7.09
CA GLU A 10 32.03 -40.13 -6.88
C GLU A 10 31.15 -38.88 -7.10
N VAL A 11 30.24 -39.02 -8.05
CA VAL A 11 29.32 -38.00 -8.55
C VAL A 11 28.19 -37.73 -7.55
N ASN A 12 27.80 -36.45 -7.41
CA ASN A 12 26.65 -35.96 -6.64
C ASN A 12 25.28 -36.45 -7.18
N GLY A 13 25.01 -37.76 -7.13
CA GLY A 13 23.71 -38.37 -7.49
C GLY A 13 22.79 -38.67 -6.29
N GLY A 14 23.32 -38.74 -5.07
CA GLY A 14 22.57 -39.28 -3.91
C GLY A 14 21.43 -38.42 -3.37
N ARG A 15 21.49 -37.08 -3.53
CA ARG A 15 20.57 -36.17 -2.82
C ARG A 15 19.23 -35.94 -3.52
N LEU A 16 19.16 -36.17 -4.84
CA LEU A 16 17.93 -36.06 -5.64
C LEU A 16 17.11 -37.37 -5.63
N LEU A 17 17.78 -38.53 -5.56
CA LEU A 17 17.12 -39.83 -5.44
C LEU A 17 16.45 -40.04 -4.07
N GLY A 18 17.05 -39.55 -2.98
CA GLY A 18 16.47 -39.62 -1.63
C GLY A 18 15.16 -38.83 -1.47
N LYS A 19 15.10 -37.62 -2.06
CA LYS A 19 13.88 -36.78 -2.01
C LYS A 19 12.76 -37.31 -2.90
N ARG A 20 13.08 -37.90 -4.07
CA ARG A 20 12.08 -38.56 -4.94
C ARG A 20 11.52 -39.83 -4.29
N LYS A 21 12.37 -40.71 -3.73
CA LYS A 21 11.91 -41.93 -3.03
C LYS A 21 11.00 -41.61 -1.82
N HIS A 22 11.34 -40.60 -1.03
CA HIS A 22 10.54 -40.23 0.14
C HIS A 22 9.18 -39.64 -0.23
N ARG A 23 9.13 -38.84 -1.31
CA ARG A 23 7.88 -38.26 -1.84
C ARG A 23 6.96 -39.33 -2.45
N LEU A 24 7.49 -40.25 -3.27
CA LEU A 24 6.72 -41.40 -3.79
C LEU A 24 6.19 -42.30 -2.65
N SER A 25 6.98 -42.53 -1.59
CA SER A 25 6.52 -43.36 -0.46
C SER A 25 5.36 -42.75 0.32
N ARG A 26 5.31 -41.40 0.42
CA ARG A 26 4.25 -40.68 1.11
C ARG A 26 2.94 -40.70 0.31
N PHE A 27 3.01 -40.46 -1.00
CA PHE A 27 1.83 -40.49 -1.87
C PHE A 27 1.19 -41.88 -1.95
N ARG A 28 2.00 -42.94 -2.00
CA ARG A 28 1.51 -44.32 -1.97
C ARG A 28 0.77 -44.67 -0.66
N MET A 29 1.24 -44.13 0.47
CA MET A 29 0.58 -44.31 1.76
C MET A 29 -0.78 -43.59 1.85
N ASP A 30 -0.94 -42.45 1.18
CA ASP A 30 -2.19 -41.69 1.20
C ASP A 30 -3.27 -42.35 0.33
N LEU A 31 -2.90 -42.94 -0.82
CA LEU A 31 -3.79 -43.73 -1.67
C LEU A 31 -4.39 -44.94 -0.93
N LEU A 32 -3.55 -45.70 -0.22
CA LEU A 32 -3.98 -46.89 0.52
C LEU A 32 -4.85 -46.54 1.73
N LYS A 33 -4.56 -45.42 2.41
CA LYS A 33 -5.41 -44.91 3.49
C LYS A 33 -6.78 -44.50 2.98
N PHE A 34 -6.84 -43.86 1.83
CA PHE A 34 -8.11 -43.47 1.19
C PHE A 34 -8.96 -44.70 0.87
N LEU A 35 -8.37 -45.72 0.22
CA LEU A 35 -9.09 -46.95 -0.14
C LEU A 35 -9.51 -47.77 1.08
N LYS A 36 -8.68 -47.85 2.13
CA LYS A 36 -9.07 -48.48 3.40
C LYS A 36 -10.24 -47.79 4.10
N LYS A 37 -10.33 -46.46 4.02
CA LYS A 37 -11.46 -45.70 4.59
C LYS A 37 -12.78 -45.98 3.87
N ARG A 38 -12.72 -46.47 2.63
CA ARG A 38 -13.88 -46.89 1.83
C ARG A 38 -14.19 -48.38 1.95
N ASP A 39 -13.54 -49.06 2.89
CA ASP A 39 -13.76 -50.49 3.16
C ASP A 39 -13.44 -51.42 1.98
N VAL A 40 -12.49 -51.01 1.12
CA VAL A 40 -11.97 -51.85 0.05
C VAL A 40 -11.24 -53.05 0.67
N GLN A 41 -11.57 -54.26 0.22
CA GLN A 41 -11.08 -55.48 0.83
C GLN A 41 -9.57 -55.63 0.64
N LYS A 42 -8.93 -56.25 1.63
CA LYS A 42 -7.47 -56.44 1.68
C LYS A 42 -6.88 -57.10 0.40
N PRO A 43 -7.50 -58.12 -0.23
CA PRO A 43 -6.97 -58.72 -1.46
C PRO A 43 -6.85 -57.74 -2.63
N GLN A 44 -7.78 -56.77 -2.72
CA GLN A 44 -7.80 -55.76 -3.77
C GLN A 44 -6.70 -54.71 -3.52
N LEU A 45 -6.47 -54.35 -2.25
CA LEU A 45 -5.38 -53.45 -1.86
C LEU A 45 -4.00 -54.08 -2.10
N ASP A 46 -3.87 -55.38 -1.83
CA ASP A 46 -2.63 -56.12 -2.04
C ASP A 46 -2.31 -56.24 -3.54
N LYS A 47 -3.31 -56.45 -4.40
CA LYS A 47 -3.16 -56.43 -5.86
C LYS A 47 -2.73 -55.05 -6.40
N ILE A 48 -3.36 -53.96 -5.93
CA ILE A 48 -2.96 -52.57 -6.25
C ILE A 48 -1.51 -52.30 -5.83
N LEU A 49 -1.09 -52.87 -4.69
CA LEU A 49 0.30 -52.78 -4.20
C LEU A 49 1.26 -53.59 -5.06
N GLU A 50 0.91 -54.80 -5.42
CA GLU A 50 1.73 -55.71 -6.24
C GLU A 50 1.97 -55.15 -7.63
N ASP A 51 0.90 -54.66 -8.27
CA ASP A 51 0.92 -54.07 -9.62
C ASP A 51 1.42 -52.62 -9.63
N LYS A 52 1.83 -52.09 -8.46
CA LYS A 52 2.42 -50.75 -8.26
C LYS A 52 1.56 -49.62 -8.82
N ILE A 53 0.24 -49.74 -8.74
CA ILE A 53 -0.70 -48.72 -9.20
C ILE A 53 -0.64 -47.52 -8.24
N ASP A 54 -0.17 -46.37 -8.75
CA ASP A 54 -0.07 -45.11 -8.01
C ASP A 54 -1.08 -44.06 -8.52
N THR A 55 -1.10 -42.88 -7.89
CA THR A 55 -2.07 -41.82 -8.20
C THR A 55 -1.97 -41.30 -9.63
N ASP A 56 -0.80 -41.40 -10.27
CA ASP A 56 -0.61 -40.96 -11.64
C ASP A 56 -0.99 -42.08 -12.63
N ALA A 57 -0.68 -43.33 -12.32
CA ALA A 57 -1.17 -44.49 -13.06
C ALA A 57 -2.71 -44.51 -13.14
N VAL A 58 -3.40 -44.25 -12.02
CA VAL A 58 -4.87 -44.18 -11.97
C VAL A 58 -5.46 -43.12 -12.93
N LYS A 59 -4.73 -42.04 -13.24
CA LYS A 59 -5.21 -41.00 -14.18
C LYS A 59 -5.14 -41.46 -15.64
N CYS A 60 -4.29 -42.42 -15.94
CA CYS A 60 -4.05 -42.93 -17.30
C CYS A 60 -4.80 -44.24 -17.61
N MET A 61 -5.37 -44.90 -16.60
CA MET A 61 -6.16 -46.12 -16.78
C MET A 61 -7.58 -45.80 -17.28
N THR A 62 -8.24 -46.74 -17.96
CA THR A 62 -9.67 -46.69 -18.32
C THR A 62 -10.57 -47.14 -17.16
N ASP A 63 -11.91 -47.02 -17.26
CA ASP A 63 -12.80 -47.51 -16.18
C ASP A 63 -12.80 -49.05 -16.14
N GLU A 64 -12.68 -49.68 -17.32
CA GLU A 64 -12.59 -51.11 -17.51
C GLU A 64 -11.33 -51.67 -16.82
N GLU A 65 -10.17 -51.04 -17.03
CA GLU A 65 -8.90 -51.44 -16.38
C GLU A 65 -8.94 -51.24 -14.86
N LEU A 66 -9.58 -50.17 -14.38
CA LEU A 66 -9.74 -49.94 -12.94
C LEU A 66 -10.74 -50.92 -12.29
N SER A 67 -11.66 -51.48 -13.07
CA SER A 67 -12.66 -52.45 -12.58
C SER A 67 -12.05 -53.78 -12.13
N GLU A 68 -10.87 -54.13 -12.65
CA GLU A 68 -10.10 -55.32 -12.25
C GLU A 68 -9.52 -55.24 -10.85
N TYR A 69 -9.41 -54.02 -10.31
CA TYR A 69 -8.90 -53.74 -8.96
C TYR A 69 -10.02 -53.33 -8.02
N LEU A 70 -10.98 -52.55 -8.51
CA LEU A 70 -12.11 -52.01 -7.76
C LEU A 70 -13.42 -52.35 -8.51
N PRO A 71 -14.07 -53.48 -8.19
CA PRO A 71 -15.29 -53.92 -8.88
C PRO A 71 -16.46 -52.92 -8.73
N ALA A 72 -16.54 -52.22 -7.60
CA ALA A 72 -17.57 -51.22 -7.35
C ALA A 72 -17.28 -49.92 -8.14
N LYS A 73 -18.19 -49.56 -9.05
CA LYS A 73 -18.10 -48.34 -9.87
C LYS A 73 -17.98 -47.06 -9.04
N GLY A 74 -18.66 -47.02 -7.89
CA GLY A 74 -18.59 -45.87 -6.98
C GLY A 74 -17.20 -45.61 -6.41
N ASP A 75 -16.44 -46.66 -6.10
CA ASP A 75 -15.08 -46.52 -5.56
C ASP A 75 -14.09 -46.10 -6.63
N ARG A 76 -14.29 -46.53 -7.88
CA ARG A 76 -13.49 -46.06 -9.04
C ARG A 76 -13.66 -44.57 -9.28
N LEU A 77 -14.91 -44.09 -9.26
CA LEU A 77 -15.20 -42.65 -9.41
C LEU A 77 -14.62 -41.83 -8.27
N ALA A 78 -14.77 -42.32 -7.02
CA ALA A 78 -14.20 -41.67 -5.84
C ALA A 78 -12.66 -41.64 -5.88
N LEU A 79 -12.02 -42.72 -6.36
CA LEU A 79 -10.58 -42.80 -6.53
C LEU A 79 -10.08 -41.83 -7.59
N ARG A 80 -10.75 -41.74 -8.75
CA ARG A 80 -10.42 -40.75 -9.79
C ARG A 80 -10.55 -39.32 -9.27
N ALA A 81 -11.61 -39.01 -8.53
CA ALA A 81 -11.81 -37.70 -7.91
C ALA A 81 -10.71 -37.39 -6.88
N PHE A 82 -10.32 -38.36 -6.04
CA PHE A 82 -9.21 -38.23 -5.10
C PHE A 82 -7.88 -37.97 -5.80
N CYS A 83 -7.58 -38.67 -6.90
CA CYS A 83 -6.35 -38.48 -7.67
C CYS A 83 -6.34 -37.16 -8.47
N SER A 84 -7.51 -36.64 -8.85
CA SER A 84 -7.66 -35.39 -9.64
C SER A 84 -7.64 -34.14 -8.75
N SER A 85 -8.10 -34.24 -7.50
CA SER A 85 -8.07 -33.15 -6.52
C SER A 85 -6.67 -32.87 -5.95
N GLN A 86 -5.72 -33.81 -6.06
CA GLN A 86 -4.33 -33.59 -5.66
C GLN A 86 -3.49 -32.83 -6.72
N LYS A 87 -3.96 -31.65 -7.14
CA LYS A 87 -3.04 -30.58 -7.58
C LYS A 87 -2.27 -30.07 -6.35
N PRO A 88 -1.08 -29.47 -6.49
CA PRO A 88 -0.40 -28.85 -5.36
C PRO A 88 -1.22 -27.63 -4.90
N GLU A 89 -2.20 -27.85 -4.03
CA GLU A 89 -2.99 -26.80 -3.41
C GLU A 89 -2.06 -25.89 -2.60
N GLY A 90 -2.01 -24.62 -3.00
CA GLY A 90 -1.21 -23.61 -2.32
C GLY A 90 -1.66 -23.49 -0.87
N LYS A 91 -0.69 -23.36 0.04
CA LYS A 91 -0.89 -23.17 1.49
C LYS A 91 -1.99 -22.14 1.86
N LYS A 92 -2.30 -21.19 0.96
CA LYS A 92 -3.38 -20.19 1.11
C LYS A 92 -4.78 -20.79 1.16
N GLN A 93 -5.12 -21.79 0.33
CA GLN A 93 -6.49 -22.34 0.32
C GLN A 93 -6.81 -23.16 1.57
N ARG A 94 -5.85 -23.96 2.04
CA ARG A 94 -5.99 -24.70 3.30
C ARG A 94 -6.12 -23.78 4.51
N LEU A 95 -5.46 -22.62 4.48
CA LEU A 95 -5.59 -21.58 5.50
C LEU A 95 -6.98 -20.94 5.46
N LEU A 96 -7.47 -20.59 4.26
CA LEU A 96 -8.81 -20.03 4.03
C LEU A 96 -9.93 -21.00 4.42
N GLU A 97 -9.78 -22.29 4.16
CA GLU A 97 -10.76 -23.31 4.56
C GLU A 97 -10.73 -23.57 6.08
N THR A 98 -9.54 -23.55 6.68
CA THR A 98 -9.40 -23.59 8.16
C THR A 98 -9.98 -22.32 8.81
N LEU A 99 -9.85 -21.16 8.17
CA LEU A 99 -10.47 -19.90 8.59
C LEU A 99 -11.98 -19.93 8.44
N ARG A 100 -12.50 -20.44 7.32
CA ARG A 100 -13.95 -20.64 7.10
C ARG A 100 -14.54 -21.61 8.13
N GLN A 101 -13.89 -22.74 8.40
CA GLN A 101 -14.31 -23.66 9.47
C GLN A 101 -14.27 -23.01 10.86
N LYS A 102 -13.27 -22.16 11.15
CA LYS A 102 -13.18 -21.42 12.42
C LYS A 102 -14.22 -20.31 12.54
N MET A 103 -14.61 -19.66 11.44
CA MET A 103 -15.67 -18.65 11.41
C MET A 103 -17.06 -19.28 11.53
N MET A 104 -17.30 -20.43 10.91
CA MET A 104 -18.57 -21.18 11.04
C MET A 104 -18.81 -21.72 12.46
N LEU A 105 -17.74 -22.01 13.23
CA LEU A 105 -17.85 -22.40 14.64
C LEU A 105 -18.07 -21.21 15.60
N ARG A 106 -17.91 -19.98 15.12
CA ARG A 106 -18.14 -18.74 15.90
C ARG A 106 -19.57 -18.22 15.75
N ASN A 107 -20.22 -18.45 14.60
CA ASN A 107 -21.61 -18.05 14.34
C ASN A 107 -22.67 -18.98 14.96
N ARG A 108 -22.30 -20.12 15.55
CA ARG A 108 -23.23 -21.02 16.26
C ARG A 108 -23.33 -20.77 17.78
N ARG A 109 -22.77 -19.67 18.30
CA ARG A 109 -22.78 -19.37 19.75
C ARG A 109 -23.67 -18.20 20.17
N VAL A 110 -24.50 -17.68 19.26
CA VAL A 110 -25.51 -16.66 19.59
C VAL A 110 -26.79 -17.06 18.88
N GLY A 111 -27.77 -17.54 19.64
CA GLY A 111 -29.13 -17.81 19.16
C GLY A 111 -29.65 -19.20 19.51
N GLU A 112 -30.59 -19.19 20.47
CA GLU A 112 -31.71 -20.12 20.65
C GLU A 112 -31.57 -21.31 21.60
N GLU A 113 -32.47 -21.28 22.58
CA GLU A 113 -32.77 -22.24 23.63
C GLU A 113 -33.72 -23.34 23.12
N GLU A 114 -33.80 -24.40 23.92
CA GLU A 114 -34.84 -25.44 24.03
C GLU A 114 -34.64 -26.82 23.34
N ASP A 115 -34.59 -27.81 24.24
CA ASP A 115 -34.93 -29.24 24.20
C ASP A 115 -34.62 -30.09 22.95
N ASP A 116 -33.68 -31.05 23.09
CA ASP A 116 -34.09 -32.39 23.52
C ASP A 116 -32.91 -33.28 23.96
N ARG A 117 -33.22 -34.20 24.87
CA ARG A 117 -32.29 -35.02 25.65
C ARG A 117 -31.89 -36.31 24.90
N GLU A 118 -30.60 -36.65 24.95
CA GLU A 118 -30.06 -37.90 25.56
C GLU A 118 -28.70 -38.32 24.96
N ARG A 119 -27.71 -38.48 25.87
CA ARG A 119 -26.54 -39.38 25.85
C ARG A 119 -25.54 -39.21 24.67
N ASP A 120 -24.30 -38.76 24.89
CA ASP A 120 -23.31 -39.45 25.73
C ASP A 120 -22.28 -38.51 26.37
N PHE A 121 -22.10 -38.72 27.68
CA PHE A 121 -20.93 -38.32 28.46
C PHE A 121 -19.70 -39.11 27.95
N PHE A 122 -18.65 -38.43 27.46
CA PHE A 122 -17.25 -38.63 27.91
C PHE A 122 -16.30 -37.65 27.19
N THR A 123 -15.58 -36.88 28.00
CA THR A 123 -14.38 -36.07 27.69
C THR A 123 -14.57 -34.71 27.00
N GLN A 124 -15.10 -33.75 27.76
CA GLN A 124 -14.61 -32.37 27.67
C GLN A 124 -13.09 -32.38 27.95
N LYS A 125 -12.27 -32.30 26.90
CA LYS A 125 -10.87 -31.92 27.05
C LYS A 125 -10.78 -30.41 26.95
N ASN A 126 -10.52 -29.79 28.10
CA ASN A 126 -9.93 -28.47 28.24
C ASN A 126 -8.84 -28.25 27.19
N HIS A 127 -9.13 -27.55 26.10
CA HIS A 127 -8.10 -27.12 25.14
C HIS A 127 -7.55 -25.74 25.48
N LEU A 128 -7.64 -25.35 26.76
CA LEU A 128 -7.01 -24.16 27.31
C LEU A 128 -5.85 -24.49 28.27
N GLU A 129 -5.45 -25.76 28.38
CA GLU A 129 -4.23 -26.14 29.09
C GLU A 129 -3.07 -26.41 28.12
N GLY A 130 -2.01 -25.62 28.29
CA GLY A 130 -0.67 -25.94 27.82
C GLY A 130 -0.34 -25.45 26.42
N ASN A 131 0.15 -24.20 26.33
CA ASN A 131 1.01 -23.82 25.21
C ASN A 131 2.20 -24.80 25.17
N LYS A 132 2.16 -25.79 24.26
CA LYS A 132 3.25 -26.78 24.10
C LYS A 132 4.60 -26.13 23.79
N ASN A 133 4.63 -24.87 23.34
CA ASN A 133 5.87 -24.11 23.20
C ASN A 133 6.39 -23.56 24.55
N ALA A 134 5.50 -23.21 25.48
CA ALA A 134 5.89 -22.75 26.82
C ALA A 134 6.68 -23.84 27.58
N ALA A 135 6.28 -25.12 27.43
CA ALA A 135 6.91 -26.28 28.06
C ALA A 135 8.24 -26.75 27.43
N LYS A 136 8.68 -26.19 26.30
CA LYS A 136 9.98 -26.55 25.72
C LYS A 136 11.10 -26.04 26.60
N SER A 137 12.11 -26.88 26.89
CA SER A 137 13.32 -26.52 27.65
C SER A 137 14.23 -25.54 26.91
N SER A 138 14.06 -25.38 25.59
CA SER A 138 14.87 -24.47 24.77
C SER A 138 14.05 -23.39 24.06
N ARG A 139 14.73 -22.31 23.69
CA ARG A 139 14.20 -21.15 22.96
C ARG A 139 15.10 -20.74 21.82
N LYS A 140 14.49 -20.28 20.72
CA LYS A 140 15.20 -19.72 19.58
C LYS A 140 15.38 -18.22 19.83
N LEU A 141 16.63 -17.77 19.90
CA LEU A 141 17.03 -16.38 20.06
C LEU A 141 17.59 -15.82 18.75
N GLU A 142 17.56 -14.50 18.61
CA GLU A 142 18.23 -13.77 17.55
C GLU A 142 19.43 -12.99 18.10
N LEU A 143 20.61 -13.22 17.54
CA LEU A 143 21.85 -12.56 17.95
C LEU A 143 22.29 -11.60 16.84
N GLY A 144 22.51 -10.34 17.17
CA GLY A 144 23.10 -9.30 16.30
C GLY A 144 24.45 -8.81 16.83
N TRP A 145 25.14 -7.98 16.04
CA TRP A 145 26.42 -7.37 16.41
C TRP A 145 26.37 -5.86 16.13
N ILE A 146 26.70 -5.06 17.14
CA ILE A 146 26.88 -3.62 17.13
C ILE A 146 28.35 -3.32 17.45
N HIS A 147 29.00 -2.52 16.61
CA HIS A 147 30.37 -2.06 16.82
C HIS A 147 30.36 -0.54 16.83
N GLU A 148 30.83 0.07 17.92
CA GLU A 148 30.88 1.54 18.10
C GLU A 148 29.54 2.23 17.78
N GLY A 149 28.45 1.69 18.31
CA GLY A 149 27.10 2.22 18.10
C GLY A 149 26.49 1.97 16.72
N ARG A 150 27.17 1.26 15.81
CA ARG A 150 26.65 0.91 14.48
C ARG A 150 26.46 -0.60 14.31
N GLN A 151 25.29 -1.01 13.82
CA GLN A 151 25.01 -2.43 13.56
C GLN A 151 25.84 -2.96 12.39
N VAL A 152 26.58 -4.06 12.61
CA VAL A 152 27.43 -4.68 11.59
C VAL A 152 26.61 -5.57 10.67
N ARG A 153 26.60 -5.29 9.36
CA ARG A 153 25.84 -6.03 8.35
C ARG A 153 26.49 -7.38 7.99
N LYS A 154 25.69 -8.31 7.44
CA LYS A 154 26.11 -9.68 7.06
C LYS A 154 27.36 -9.74 6.17
N LYS A 155 27.49 -8.81 5.22
CA LYS A 155 28.67 -8.70 4.32
C LYS A 155 29.99 -8.42 5.07
N ASN A 156 29.91 -7.90 6.29
CA ASN A 156 31.05 -7.52 7.12
C ASN A 156 31.28 -8.49 8.29
N GLY A 157 30.72 -9.70 8.25
CA GLY A 157 30.83 -10.70 9.32
C GLY A 157 29.71 -10.64 10.36
N GLY A 158 28.92 -9.57 10.40
CA GLY A 158 27.78 -9.41 11.30
C GLY A 158 26.45 -9.99 10.77
N GLY A 159 25.37 -9.23 10.94
CA GLY A 159 23.99 -9.59 10.61
C GLY A 159 23.34 -10.53 11.63
N THR A 160 22.01 -10.49 11.73
CA THR A 160 21.27 -11.29 12.72
C THR A 160 21.39 -12.79 12.43
N ARG A 161 21.64 -13.60 13.45
CA ARG A 161 21.66 -15.07 13.39
C ARG A 161 20.69 -15.64 14.39
N SER A 162 19.90 -16.62 13.94
CA SER A 162 19.04 -17.38 14.84
C SER A 162 19.80 -18.53 15.49
N VAL A 163 19.78 -18.61 16.81
CA VAL A 163 20.47 -19.64 17.60
C VAL A 163 19.52 -20.19 18.66
N VAL A 164 19.57 -21.49 18.94
CA VAL A 164 18.76 -22.12 20.00
C VAL A 164 19.58 -22.18 21.29
N PHE A 165 19.00 -21.72 22.38
CA PHE A 165 19.54 -21.77 23.74
C PHE A 165 18.64 -22.58 24.66
N ASP A 166 19.21 -23.19 25.69
CA ASP A 166 18.42 -23.70 26.81
C ASP A 166 17.86 -22.53 27.62
N LYS A 167 16.71 -22.72 28.28
CA LYS A 167 16.11 -21.70 29.13
C LYS A 167 16.99 -21.34 30.32
N THR A 168 17.82 -22.25 30.79
CA THR A 168 18.76 -21.99 31.88
C THR A 168 20.01 -21.23 31.44
N ALA A 169 20.15 -20.93 30.13
CA ALA A 169 21.30 -20.18 29.63
C ALA A 169 21.31 -18.75 30.18
N THR A 170 22.50 -18.28 30.53
CA THR A 170 22.75 -16.97 31.14
C THR A 170 23.27 -15.96 30.12
N LYS A 171 23.40 -14.69 30.52
CA LYS A 171 24.05 -13.66 29.72
C LYS A 171 25.47 -14.04 29.27
N GLN A 172 26.22 -14.77 30.11
CA GLN A 172 27.57 -15.24 29.79
C GLN A 172 27.55 -16.28 28.65
N ASP A 173 26.57 -17.20 28.65
CA ASP A 173 26.42 -18.19 27.59
C ASP A 173 26.10 -17.53 26.25
N ILE A 174 25.24 -16.51 26.26
CA ILE A 174 24.93 -15.70 25.08
C ILE A 174 26.19 -14.98 24.60
N LEU A 175 26.99 -14.41 25.50
CA LEU A 175 28.24 -13.72 25.18
C LEU A 175 29.26 -14.66 24.53
N ILE A 176 29.49 -15.85 25.09
CA ILE A 176 30.39 -16.87 24.53
C ILE A 176 29.92 -17.26 23.12
N LYS A 177 28.62 -17.45 22.94
CA LYS A 177 28.05 -17.81 21.65
C LYS A 177 28.20 -16.71 20.61
N CYS A 178 27.94 -15.45 21.00
CA CYS A 178 28.15 -14.27 20.17
C CYS A 178 29.62 -14.13 19.73
N LYS A 179 30.58 -14.26 20.67
CA LYS A 179 32.01 -14.20 20.37
C LYS A 179 32.40 -15.27 19.35
N THR A 180 31.96 -16.50 19.55
CA THR A 180 32.24 -17.62 18.62
C THR A 180 31.61 -17.38 17.24
N LEU A 181 30.41 -16.82 17.21
CA LEU A 181 29.61 -16.67 15.99
C LEU A 181 30.05 -15.47 15.14
N PHE A 182 30.40 -14.35 15.78
CA PHE A 182 30.82 -13.13 15.10
C PHE A 182 32.33 -13.08 14.90
N PHE A 183 33.14 -13.65 15.79
CA PHE A 183 34.61 -13.69 15.72
C PHE A 183 35.13 -15.13 15.63
N PRO A 184 34.87 -15.85 14.52
CA PRO A 184 35.45 -17.17 14.31
C PRO A 184 36.98 -17.05 14.29
N ASN A 185 37.67 -17.80 15.16
CA ASN A 185 39.12 -17.71 15.39
C ASN A 185 39.60 -16.40 16.05
N GLY A 186 38.72 -15.66 16.73
CA GLY A 186 39.09 -14.51 17.56
C GLY A 186 39.37 -13.20 16.81
N LYS A 187 39.16 -13.17 15.48
CA LYS A 187 39.37 -11.96 14.66
C LYS A 187 38.37 -11.84 13.52
N VAL A 188 38.03 -10.61 13.15
CA VAL A 188 37.24 -10.27 11.95
C VAL A 188 37.86 -9.06 11.29
N LYS A 189 38.33 -9.20 10.05
CA LYS A 189 39.04 -8.14 9.33
C LYS A 189 40.23 -7.63 10.17
N SER A 190 40.25 -6.34 10.51
CA SER A 190 41.27 -5.66 11.31
C SER A 190 40.95 -5.61 12.82
N LEU A 191 39.86 -6.23 13.28
CA LEU A 191 39.45 -6.23 14.67
C LEU A 191 39.79 -7.57 15.33
N GLU A 192 40.62 -7.52 16.38
CA GLU A 192 40.91 -8.67 17.23
C GLU A 192 40.15 -8.59 18.55
N LEU A 193 39.61 -9.72 19.01
CA LEU A 193 38.77 -9.76 20.20
C LEU A 193 39.51 -9.32 21.48
N LYS A 194 40.84 -9.41 21.49
CA LYS A 194 41.71 -9.00 22.61
C LYS A 194 41.72 -7.48 22.81
N ASP A 195 41.56 -6.72 21.73
CA ASP A 195 41.61 -5.25 21.69
C ASP A 195 40.21 -4.62 21.88
N LEU A 196 39.19 -5.46 22.12
CA LEU A 196 37.80 -5.04 22.24
C LEU A 196 37.22 -5.28 23.63
N THR A 197 36.42 -4.33 24.10
CA THR A 197 35.49 -4.52 25.22
C THR A 197 34.16 -5.04 24.66
N CYS A 198 33.68 -6.17 25.19
CA CYS A 198 32.49 -6.85 24.68
C CYS A 198 31.41 -6.92 25.76
N LYS A 199 30.18 -6.52 25.41
CA LYS A 199 29.00 -6.62 26.27
C LYS A 199 27.77 -7.11 25.49
N ILE A 200 26.76 -7.61 26.21
CA ILE A 200 25.48 -8.04 25.62
C ILE A 200 24.40 -7.03 25.97
N LEU A 201 23.70 -6.56 24.95
CA LEU A 201 22.54 -5.68 25.05
C LEU A 201 21.27 -6.44 24.69
N ASP A 202 20.15 -6.06 25.30
CA ASP A 202 18.82 -6.57 24.99
C ASP A 202 18.23 -5.94 23.72
N PHE A 203 16.95 -6.21 23.46
CA PHE A 203 16.24 -5.68 22.29
C PHE A 203 16.02 -4.16 22.32
N LYS A 204 16.18 -3.52 23.48
CA LYS A 204 16.15 -2.05 23.66
C LYS A 204 17.55 -1.45 23.63
N GLU A 205 18.58 -2.24 23.33
CA GLU A 205 19.98 -1.86 23.36
C GLU A 205 20.48 -1.46 24.77
N THR A 206 19.86 -2.03 25.81
CA THR A 206 20.20 -1.81 27.22
C THR A 206 20.92 -3.02 27.82
N GLU A 207 21.80 -2.79 28.79
CA GLU A 207 22.43 -3.87 29.55
C GLU A 207 21.44 -4.43 30.58
N PHE A 208 21.40 -5.76 30.70
CA PHE A 208 20.58 -6.46 31.68
C PHE A 208 21.45 -7.24 32.68
N PRO A 209 20.92 -7.55 33.87
CA PRO A 209 21.63 -8.27 34.93
C PRO A 209 22.25 -9.60 34.46
N ASP A 210 23.41 -9.95 35.03
CA ASP A 210 24.17 -11.16 34.66
C ASP A 210 23.56 -12.46 35.20
N ASP A 211 22.71 -12.36 36.23
CA ASP A 211 22.03 -13.44 36.93
C ASP A 211 20.75 -13.93 36.24
N LEU A 212 20.21 -13.16 35.29
CA LEU A 212 18.99 -13.53 34.57
C LEU A 212 19.25 -14.64 33.54
N THR A 213 18.38 -15.64 33.57
CA THR A 213 18.33 -16.71 32.57
C THR A 213 17.43 -16.35 31.40
N VAL A 214 17.66 -16.97 30.23
CA VAL A 214 16.82 -16.82 29.04
C VAL A 214 15.35 -17.12 29.34
N GLY A 215 15.07 -18.08 30.22
CA GLY A 215 13.71 -18.41 30.67
C GLY A 215 13.04 -17.25 31.38
N GLU A 216 13.71 -16.66 32.37
CA GLU A 216 13.19 -15.53 33.16
C GLU A 216 12.97 -14.29 32.28
N ILE A 217 13.87 -14.00 31.33
CA ILE A 217 13.69 -12.89 30.39
C ILE A 217 12.46 -13.11 29.50
N TYR A 218 12.18 -14.35 29.08
CA TYR A 218 10.94 -14.66 28.35
C TYR A 218 9.69 -14.49 29.23
N ASP A 219 9.80 -14.80 30.51
CA ASP A 219 8.70 -14.68 31.45
C ASP A 219 8.41 -13.23 31.85
N GLU A 220 9.42 -12.36 31.84
CA GLU A 220 9.26 -10.92 32.08
C GLU A 220 8.71 -10.20 30.84
N VAL A 221 9.36 -10.39 29.69
CA VAL A 221 9.11 -9.56 28.49
C VAL A 221 7.93 -10.10 27.66
N LYS A 222 7.54 -11.38 27.83
CA LYS A 222 6.43 -12.06 27.12
C LYS A 222 6.47 -11.95 25.58
N MET A 223 7.63 -11.71 24.99
CA MET A 223 7.82 -11.66 23.53
C MET A 223 7.92 -13.05 22.88
N GLY A 224 7.61 -13.14 21.59
CA GLY A 224 7.67 -14.39 20.82
C GLY A 224 9.11 -14.88 20.53
N ILE A 225 10.01 -13.98 20.15
CA ILE A 225 11.44 -14.25 19.89
C ILE A 225 12.25 -13.11 20.51
N LEU A 226 13.12 -13.43 21.47
CA LEU A 226 14.03 -12.44 22.05
C LEU A 226 15.22 -12.19 21.12
N ARG A 227 15.63 -10.93 21.03
CA ARG A 227 16.80 -10.48 20.27
C ARG A 227 17.82 -9.84 21.21
N PHE A 228 19.08 -10.20 21.03
CA PHE A 228 20.22 -9.67 21.77
C PHE A 228 21.31 -9.20 20.83
N TYR A 229 22.12 -8.23 21.28
CA TYR A 229 23.23 -7.70 20.50
C TYR A 229 24.55 -7.85 21.25
N LEU A 230 25.56 -8.39 20.57
CA LEU A 230 26.94 -8.20 20.98
C LEU A 230 27.32 -6.74 20.68
N SER A 231 27.67 -5.97 21.70
CA SER A 231 28.23 -4.62 21.54
C SER A 231 29.74 -4.65 21.80
N THR A 232 30.49 -4.03 20.90
CA THR A 232 31.96 -3.99 20.93
C THR A 232 32.49 -2.57 20.78
N THR A 233 33.47 -2.20 21.62
CA THR A 233 34.21 -0.93 21.56
C THR A 233 35.71 -1.19 21.67
N VAL A 234 36.54 -0.34 21.07
CA VAL A 234 38.01 -0.47 21.11
C VAL A 234 38.54 -0.07 22.49
N LYS A 235 39.52 -0.82 23.02
CA LYS A 235 40.24 -0.46 24.25
C LYS A 235 41.27 0.62 23.93
N GLU A 236 41.25 1.73 24.66
CA GLU A 236 42.30 2.75 24.55
C GLU A 236 43.61 2.23 25.16
N SER A 237 44.68 2.24 24.36
CA SER A 237 46.03 1.89 24.79
C SER A 237 46.68 3.07 25.53
N THR A 238 46.76 3.00 26.85
CA THR A 238 47.59 3.89 27.67
C THR A 238 49.02 3.37 27.75
N GLU A 239 49.86 3.70 26.76
CA GLU A 239 51.32 3.68 26.90
C GLU A 239 51.92 4.87 26.12
N LYS A 240 52.32 5.92 26.85
CA LYS A 240 53.42 6.80 26.44
C LYS A 240 54.52 6.62 27.48
N GLU A 241 55.65 6.14 26.99
CA GLU A 241 56.88 5.87 27.69
C GLU A 241 57.49 7.13 28.32
N ALA A 242 58.21 6.90 29.41
CA ALA A 242 59.09 7.85 30.09
C ALA A 242 60.52 7.79 29.52
N SER A 243 61.15 8.96 29.33
CA SER A 243 62.60 9.28 29.38
C SER A 243 62.81 10.62 28.62
N ASP A 244 63.55 11.64 29.04
CA ASP A 244 64.48 11.82 30.15
C ASP A 244 64.73 13.34 30.34
N ASP A 245 65.18 13.68 31.54
CA ASP A 245 66.11 14.76 31.93
C ASP A 245 65.67 16.16 32.46
N SER A 246 66.10 16.34 33.73
CA SER A 246 66.58 17.49 34.53
C SER A 246 65.77 18.79 34.79
N SER A 247 65.26 18.96 36.02
CA SER A 247 65.87 19.79 37.10
C SER A 247 64.95 20.00 38.34
N LEU A 248 65.52 19.76 39.53
CA LEU A 248 65.01 20.04 40.91
C LEU A 248 65.43 21.47 41.36
N PRO A 249 65.14 22.01 42.59
CA PRO A 249 64.31 21.52 43.73
C PRO A 249 63.36 22.57 44.42
N ASP A 250 62.33 22.08 45.16
CA ASP A 250 61.71 22.49 46.48
C ASP A 250 61.62 23.96 47.00
N PRO A 251 60.85 24.29 48.09
CA PRO A 251 59.65 23.71 48.76
C PRO A 251 58.60 24.78 49.24
N GLU A 252 57.64 24.39 50.11
CA GLU A 252 56.84 25.22 51.08
C GLU A 252 55.64 26.07 50.55
N LEU A 253 54.50 26.30 51.23
CA LEU A 253 53.85 25.85 52.48
C LEU A 253 52.36 26.30 52.40
N HIS A 254 51.48 25.66 53.19
CA HIS A 254 50.22 26.16 53.80
C HIS A 254 48.87 25.50 53.42
N THR A 255 48.47 24.53 54.26
CA THR A 255 47.12 24.39 54.84
C THR A 255 46.87 25.50 55.89
N PRO A 256 45.64 25.90 56.31
CA PRO A 256 44.57 24.99 56.79
C PRO A 256 43.09 25.41 56.59
N VAL A 257 42.21 24.43 56.86
CA VAL A 257 40.74 24.50 57.08
C VAL A 257 40.41 25.28 58.36
N PRO A 258 39.24 25.95 58.53
CA PRO A 258 38.07 25.37 59.25
C PRO A 258 36.68 25.88 58.71
N SER A 259 35.55 25.16 58.71
CA SER A 259 34.67 24.57 59.75
C SER A 259 33.46 25.44 60.22
N MET A 260 32.25 24.87 60.10
CA MET A 260 31.03 24.94 60.96
C MET A 260 29.95 26.06 60.87
N ASN A 261 28.68 25.60 60.65
CA ASN A 261 27.36 25.76 61.36
C ASN A 261 26.93 27.14 61.92
N ALA A 262 25.66 27.57 62.12
CA ALA A 262 24.27 27.05 62.25
C ALA A 262 23.31 28.24 61.97
N THR A 263 21.96 28.16 61.81
CA THR A 263 20.87 28.01 62.82
C THR A 263 19.49 28.04 62.09
N HIS A 264 18.60 27.04 62.27
CA HIS A 264 17.33 27.01 63.06
C HIS A 264 16.07 27.73 62.46
N THR A 265 15.05 27.01 61.94
CA THR A 265 13.74 26.51 62.51
C THR A 265 12.57 27.53 62.36
N ASP A 266 11.28 27.26 62.10
CA ASP A 266 10.30 26.20 62.48
C ASP A 266 9.06 26.17 61.52
N GLU A 267 8.29 25.07 61.53
CA GLU A 267 6.87 24.93 61.06
C GLU A 267 5.84 25.16 62.23
N PRO A 268 4.57 24.65 62.25
CA PRO A 268 3.33 24.97 61.49
C PRO A 268 2.09 25.32 62.40
N VAL A 269 0.87 25.38 61.82
CA VAL A 269 -0.47 24.90 62.32
C VAL A 269 -1.67 25.90 62.44
N SER A 270 -2.84 25.50 61.86
CA SER A 270 -4.28 25.76 62.21
C SER A 270 -4.95 27.14 61.93
N SER A 271 -6.26 27.32 61.69
CA SER A 271 -7.50 26.50 61.76
C SER A 271 -8.76 27.29 61.25
N ALA A 272 -9.79 26.58 60.74
CA ALA A 272 -11.27 26.73 60.88
C ALA A 272 -11.99 28.10 60.59
N SER A 273 -13.26 28.27 60.15
CA SER A 273 -14.45 27.44 59.83
C SER A 273 -15.61 28.32 59.26
N SER A 274 -16.37 27.80 58.26
CA SER A 274 -17.84 27.84 57.86
C SER A 274 -18.81 29.01 58.23
N PRO A 275 -20.07 29.16 57.68
CA PRO A 275 -20.96 28.20 56.96
C PRO A 275 -21.92 28.69 55.81
N LEU A 276 -22.60 27.67 55.21
CA LEU A 276 -23.81 27.50 54.36
C LEU A 276 -24.81 28.63 53.99
N SER A 277 -25.35 28.57 52.75
CA SER A 277 -26.76 28.16 52.46
C SER A 277 -27.08 27.99 50.96
N SER A 278 -27.84 26.92 50.64
CA SER A 278 -28.38 26.47 49.35
C SER A 278 -29.82 26.96 49.07
N ILE A 279 -30.26 27.03 47.80
CA ILE A 279 -31.66 26.74 47.35
C ILE A 279 -31.67 26.39 45.84
N SER A 280 -32.61 25.52 45.50
CA SER A 280 -32.93 24.77 44.28
C SER A 280 -33.85 25.51 43.28
N MET A 281 -33.90 25.07 42.02
CA MET A 281 -35.10 24.69 41.21
C MET A 281 -34.93 25.02 39.70
N ALA A 282 -35.15 24.02 38.84
CA ALA A 282 -35.78 24.14 37.50
C ALA A 282 -37.33 24.04 37.69
N PRO A 283 -38.27 24.28 36.73
CA PRO A 283 -38.16 24.18 35.26
C PRO A 283 -39.03 25.20 34.43
N GLU A 284 -39.19 24.93 33.13
CA GLU A 284 -40.32 25.23 32.22
C GLU A 284 -40.20 26.26 31.06
N CYS A 285 -40.79 25.80 29.94
CA CYS A 285 -41.01 26.38 28.62
C CYS A 285 -42.00 27.56 28.63
N LEU A 286 -41.93 28.46 27.64
CA LEU A 286 -42.96 28.69 26.59
C LEU A 286 -42.59 29.89 25.68
N GLU A 287 -42.85 29.70 24.38
CA GLU A 287 -43.43 30.62 23.38
C GLU A 287 -43.14 32.14 23.36
N ASN A 288 -42.70 32.63 22.19
CA ASN A 288 -43.40 33.59 21.30
C ASN A 288 -42.45 33.89 20.13
N MET A 289 -42.68 33.37 18.91
CA MET A 289 -43.56 33.95 17.89
C MET A 289 -43.46 35.47 17.79
N ASP A 290 -42.75 35.95 16.76
CA ASP A 290 -43.22 37.14 16.06
C ASP A 290 -43.02 36.99 14.55
N VAL A 291 -44.12 37.24 13.88
CA VAL A 291 -44.38 37.15 12.45
C VAL A 291 -44.18 38.55 11.88
N CYS A 292 -43.49 38.67 10.74
CA CYS A 292 -43.77 39.78 9.84
C CYS A 292 -43.70 39.33 8.39
N SER A 293 -44.86 38.89 7.90
CA SER A 293 -45.21 38.83 6.49
C SER A 293 -45.23 40.23 5.89
N SER A 294 -44.75 40.38 4.66
CA SER A 294 -45.28 41.37 3.71
C SER A 294 -44.97 40.91 2.28
N SER A 295 -45.97 40.30 1.65
CA SER A 295 -46.16 40.31 0.20
C SER A 295 -46.79 41.63 -0.22
N LEU A 296 -46.42 42.17 -1.39
CA LEU A 296 -47.25 42.95 -2.33
C LEU A 296 -46.40 43.20 -3.60
N THR A 297 -46.62 42.41 -4.66
CA THR A 297 -47.39 42.72 -5.89
C THR A 297 -46.63 43.49 -6.98
N MET A 298 -46.60 42.87 -8.18
CA MET A 298 -46.45 43.47 -9.53
C MET A 298 -47.50 44.60 -9.72
N ILE A 299 -47.42 45.57 -10.65
CA ILE A 299 -47.31 45.55 -12.13
C ILE A 299 -46.99 47.04 -12.59
N PRO A 300 -47.06 47.44 -13.89
CA PRO A 300 -46.02 47.56 -14.96
C PRO A 300 -45.59 49.01 -15.30
N GLN A 301 -44.57 49.20 -16.16
CA GLN A 301 -44.67 49.95 -17.44
C GLN A 301 -43.35 50.09 -18.24
N ASP A 302 -43.38 49.53 -19.44
CA ASP A 302 -42.97 49.99 -20.79
C ASP A 302 -41.77 50.95 -21.08
N ASN A 303 -40.93 50.43 -21.98
CA ASN A 303 -40.35 50.97 -23.23
C ASN A 303 -39.54 52.29 -23.27
N SER A 304 -38.28 52.18 -23.72
CA SER A 304 -37.88 52.69 -25.06
C SER A 304 -36.50 52.21 -25.57
N HIS A 305 -36.57 51.64 -26.78
CA HIS A 305 -35.63 51.28 -27.86
C HIS A 305 -34.16 51.76 -27.95
N SER A 306 -33.26 50.83 -28.30
CA SER A 306 -32.51 50.71 -29.60
C SER A 306 -31.30 49.76 -29.43
N SER A 307 -30.66 49.10 -30.41
CA SER A 307 -30.96 48.40 -31.68
C SER A 307 -29.62 47.79 -32.17
N MET A 308 -29.65 46.61 -32.82
CA MET A 308 -28.61 45.97 -33.69
C MET A 308 -27.39 45.30 -33.00
N ASN A 309 -26.82 44.15 -33.41
CA ASN A 309 -27.00 43.25 -34.57
C ASN A 309 -26.53 41.81 -34.24
N PHE A 310 -27.05 40.84 -35.00
CA PHE A 310 -26.69 39.42 -35.01
C PHE A 310 -25.86 39.13 -36.27
N GLU A 311 -24.81 38.31 -36.19
CA GLU A 311 -24.09 37.84 -37.38
C GLU A 311 -23.71 36.35 -37.25
N GLN A 312 -24.01 35.63 -38.32
CA GLN A 312 -23.90 34.18 -38.51
C GLN A 312 -22.95 33.95 -39.68
N ALA A 313 -22.03 32.99 -39.58
CA ALA A 313 -21.24 32.57 -40.74
C ALA A 313 -21.09 31.04 -40.77
N ALA A 314 -21.70 30.45 -41.80
CA ALA A 314 -21.48 29.10 -42.28
C ALA A 314 -20.27 29.06 -43.23
N ALA A 315 -19.61 27.91 -43.33
CA ALA A 315 -18.60 27.65 -44.36
C ALA A 315 -18.95 26.37 -45.13
N SER A 316 -19.21 26.53 -46.44
CA SER A 316 -19.17 25.49 -47.46
C SER A 316 -18.05 25.83 -48.43
N SER A 317 -17.26 24.84 -48.87
CA SER A 317 -16.74 24.74 -50.23
C SER A 317 -16.11 23.37 -50.49
N THR A 318 -16.20 22.94 -51.75
CA THR A 318 -16.28 21.56 -52.23
C THR A 318 -15.19 21.28 -53.27
N PHE A 319 -14.62 20.06 -53.24
CA PHE A 319 -14.09 19.19 -54.35
C PHE A 319 -12.97 19.66 -55.30
N ILE A 320 -12.00 18.75 -55.60
CA ILE A 320 -11.72 18.17 -56.94
C ILE A 320 -11.05 16.79 -56.75
N MET A 321 -11.56 15.75 -57.44
CA MET A 321 -10.88 14.47 -57.71
C MET A 321 -10.27 14.46 -59.12
N THR A 322 -9.12 13.81 -59.28
CA THR A 322 -8.66 13.28 -60.57
C THR A 322 -8.15 11.85 -60.41
N GLN A 323 -8.68 10.95 -61.24
CA GLN A 323 -8.28 9.55 -61.39
C GLN A 323 -7.22 9.40 -62.51
N GLY A 324 -6.38 8.36 -62.40
CA GLY A 324 -5.50 7.90 -63.49
C GLY A 324 -4.66 6.67 -63.12
N ASN A 325 -5.16 5.50 -63.51
CA ASN A 325 -4.63 4.12 -63.45
C ASN A 325 -3.10 3.88 -63.53
N SER A 326 -2.58 2.90 -62.78
CA SER A 326 -2.13 1.57 -63.28
C SER A 326 -1.52 0.71 -62.16
N CYS A 327 -1.22 -0.54 -62.49
CA CYS A 327 -1.35 -1.75 -61.67
C CYS A 327 -0.01 -2.24 -61.05
N GLU A 328 -0.15 -3.03 -59.99
CA GLU A 328 0.75 -4.10 -59.48
C GLU A 328 2.22 -3.80 -59.11
N GLY A 329 2.56 -4.08 -57.84
CA GLY A 329 3.94 -4.29 -57.40
C GLY A 329 4.12 -4.21 -55.88
N LEU A 330 4.28 -5.35 -55.23
CA LEU A 330 4.72 -5.49 -53.84
C LEU A 330 6.01 -4.69 -53.57
N HIS A 331 5.96 -3.68 -52.71
CA HIS A 331 7.09 -3.29 -51.86
C HIS A 331 6.59 -2.47 -50.67
N VAL A 332 6.82 -2.97 -49.45
CA VAL A 332 6.69 -2.18 -48.22
C VAL A 332 7.99 -1.40 -48.05
N PRO A 333 7.97 -0.07 -48.16
CA PRO A 333 8.78 0.70 -47.22
C PRO A 333 8.15 2.03 -46.77
N GLY A 334 8.42 2.38 -45.52
CA GLY A 334 8.38 3.77 -45.04
C GLY A 334 7.12 4.16 -44.29
N ILE A 335 7.02 3.77 -43.01
CA ILE A 335 6.19 4.50 -42.06
C ILE A 335 6.85 5.87 -41.88
N ILE A 336 6.39 6.85 -42.66
CA ILE A 336 6.64 8.26 -42.41
C ILE A 336 5.88 8.59 -41.12
N ILE A 337 6.64 8.86 -40.05
CA ILE A 337 6.11 9.41 -38.81
C ILE A 337 5.63 10.83 -39.14
N HIS A 338 4.32 11.00 -39.36
CA HIS A 338 3.72 12.32 -39.30
C HIS A 338 3.84 12.82 -37.85
N ALA A 339 4.70 13.83 -37.66
CA ALA A 339 4.66 14.67 -36.48
C ALA A 339 3.25 15.27 -36.40
N TYR A 340 2.47 14.83 -35.42
CA TYR A 340 1.16 15.39 -35.17
C TYR A 340 1.33 16.73 -34.45
N ASP A 341 0.69 17.75 -35.03
CA ASP A 341 0.68 19.12 -34.56
C ASP A 341 0.46 19.24 -33.05
N SER A 342 1.28 20.10 -32.46
CA SER A 342 1.36 20.43 -31.05
C SER A 342 0.00 20.81 -30.48
N VAL A 343 -0.47 20.02 -29.52
CA VAL A 343 -1.50 20.47 -28.57
C VAL A 343 -0.84 21.49 -27.64
N PRO A 344 -1.45 22.65 -27.34
CA PRO A 344 -0.85 23.63 -26.45
C PRO A 344 -0.54 23.00 -25.10
N SER A 345 0.75 22.95 -24.73
CA SER A 345 1.19 22.59 -23.40
C SER A 345 0.86 23.75 -22.47
N ILE A 346 -0.22 23.64 -21.69
CA ILE A 346 -0.30 24.41 -20.45
C ILE A 346 0.64 23.68 -19.48
N ASN A 347 1.91 24.11 -19.46
CA ASN A 347 2.81 23.73 -18.39
C ASN A 347 2.22 24.29 -17.09
N PHE A 348 1.76 23.41 -16.21
CA PHE A 348 1.86 23.72 -14.79
C PHE A 348 3.35 23.78 -14.51
N ASP A 349 3.91 24.99 -14.50
CA ASP A 349 5.33 25.21 -14.41
C ASP A 349 5.82 24.70 -13.05
N LEU A 350 6.22 23.43 -12.99
CA LEU A 350 6.69 22.79 -11.77
C LEU A 350 7.98 23.46 -11.27
N ALA A 351 8.69 24.20 -12.14
CA ALA A 351 9.84 25.03 -11.78
C ALA A 351 9.44 26.32 -11.03
N SER A 352 8.24 26.85 -11.26
CA SER A 352 7.64 27.92 -10.45
C SER A 352 7.40 27.46 -9.00
N PHE A 353 7.19 26.17 -8.79
CA PHE A 353 6.94 25.58 -7.48
C PHE A 353 8.17 25.65 -6.55
N ASP A 354 9.37 25.35 -7.06
CA ASP A 354 10.63 25.50 -6.32
C ASP A 354 10.98 27.00 -6.10
N ALA A 355 10.66 27.86 -7.07
CA ALA A 355 10.87 29.31 -6.95
C ALA A 355 9.94 29.97 -5.90
N THR A 356 8.68 29.51 -5.78
CA THR A 356 7.73 29.99 -4.78
C THR A 356 8.16 29.60 -3.36
N ARG A 357 8.79 28.43 -3.20
CA ARG A 357 9.37 27.96 -1.94
C ARG A 357 10.58 28.79 -1.51
N GLN A 358 11.37 29.32 -2.46
CA GLN A 358 12.48 30.24 -2.20
C GLN A 358 12.01 31.67 -1.88
N GLN A 359 11.00 32.18 -2.61
CA GLN A 359 10.44 33.52 -2.37
C GLN A 359 9.65 33.60 -1.05
N GLN A 360 9.03 32.51 -0.59
CA GLN A 360 8.38 32.47 0.73
C GLN A 360 9.37 32.35 1.89
N ALA A 361 10.58 31.83 1.67
CA ALA A 361 11.65 31.87 2.68
C ALA A 361 12.23 33.29 2.87
N GLU A 362 12.22 34.11 1.81
CA GLU A 362 12.70 35.50 1.87
C GLU A 362 11.64 36.48 2.42
N ASN A 363 10.34 36.19 2.23
CA ASN A 363 9.25 37.08 2.67
C ASN A 363 8.80 36.89 4.13
N VAL A 364 9.43 36.00 4.90
CA VAL A 364 9.19 35.85 6.35
C VAL A 364 10.12 36.76 7.20
N HIS A 365 11.03 37.52 6.58
CA HIS A 365 12.04 38.28 7.31
C HIS A 365 11.66 39.73 7.69
N LEU A 366 10.40 40.13 7.59
CA LEU A 366 9.94 41.46 8.02
C LEU A 366 8.62 41.37 8.80
N ASP A 367 8.69 40.90 10.04
CA ASP A 367 7.88 41.42 11.15
C ASP A 367 8.42 40.92 12.51
N GLU A 368 8.26 41.76 13.53
CA GLU A 368 9.14 41.96 14.67
C GLU A 368 9.17 40.89 15.80
N ASN A 369 10.31 40.88 16.50
CA ASN A 369 10.47 40.64 17.94
C ASN A 369 9.70 39.48 18.60
N TYR A 370 10.31 38.29 18.59
CA TYR A 370 10.33 37.44 19.79
C TYR A 370 11.69 36.78 19.97
N ARG A 371 12.34 37.11 21.09
CA ARG A 371 13.57 36.46 21.57
C ARG A 371 13.29 35.00 21.93
N GLY A 372 14.05 34.10 21.34
CA GLY A 372 14.65 32.97 22.04
C GLY A 372 13.94 31.62 21.97
N ILE A 373 14.04 30.92 20.84
CA ILE A 373 14.21 29.47 20.83
C ILE A 373 15.32 29.15 19.82
N ARG A 374 16.33 28.41 20.28
CA ARG A 374 17.48 27.98 19.48
C ARG A 374 16.98 27.17 18.28
N SER A 375 17.14 27.72 17.07
CA SER A 375 17.01 26.98 15.82
C SER A 375 18.12 25.94 15.76
N SER A 376 17.77 24.68 15.95
CA SER A 376 18.57 23.55 15.50
C SER A 376 18.57 23.57 13.97
N THR A 377 19.76 23.47 13.38
CA THR A 377 20.01 23.30 11.95
C THR A 377 18.98 22.36 11.29
N PRO A 378 18.43 22.67 10.10
CA PRO A 378 17.55 21.75 9.40
C PRO A 378 18.33 20.46 9.12
N ASP A 379 17.75 19.32 9.51
CA ASP A 379 18.29 18.02 9.18
C ASP A 379 18.46 17.92 7.66
N LEU A 380 19.68 17.63 7.20
CA LEU A 380 20.07 17.52 5.79
C LEU A 380 19.39 16.37 5.02
N TYR A 381 18.48 15.62 5.67
CA TYR A 381 17.89 14.39 5.15
C TYR A 381 16.37 14.37 5.38
N PRO A 382 15.59 13.84 4.42
CA PRO A 382 14.14 13.76 4.57
C PRO A 382 13.76 12.85 5.74
N THR A 383 12.65 13.19 6.41
CA THR A 383 12.03 12.33 7.42
C THR A 383 11.44 11.11 6.74
N ILE A 384 11.92 9.92 7.09
CA ILE A 384 11.50 8.66 6.47
C ILE A 384 10.27 8.09 7.19
N LEU A 385 9.15 8.01 6.48
CA LEU A 385 7.90 7.40 6.95
C LEU A 385 7.80 5.97 6.42
N SER A 386 7.59 5.02 7.31
CA SER A 386 7.50 3.59 6.96
C SER A 386 6.04 3.16 6.93
N VAL A 387 5.64 2.46 5.86
CA VAL A 387 4.26 1.98 5.66
C VAL A 387 4.20 0.54 5.15
N HIS A 388 3.13 -0.17 5.50
CA HIS A 388 2.76 -1.48 4.98
C HIS A 388 1.69 -1.30 3.90
N ARG A 389 1.85 -1.99 2.75
CA ARG A 389 0.83 -1.98 1.70
C ARG A 389 -0.57 -2.37 2.20
N VAL A 390 -0.64 -3.35 3.11
CA VAL A 390 -1.92 -3.87 3.64
C VAL A 390 -2.55 -2.98 4.71
N ASN A 391 -1.84 -1.98 5.24
CA ASN A 391 -2.33 -1.09 6.28
C ASN A 391 -2.13 0.39 5.94
N ILE A 392 -2.04 0.70 4.65
CA ILE A 392 -1.58 2.00 4.16
C ILE A 392 -2.50 3.14 4.58
N ILE A 393 -3.83 2.90 4.65
CA ILE A 393 -4.81 3.91 5.07
C ILE A 393 -4.52 4.35 6.51
N GLU A 394 -4.47 3.41 7.45
CA GLU A 394 -4.32 3.72 8.88
C GLU A 394 -2.97 4.39 9.17
N GLU A 395 -1.89 3.90 8.54
CA GLU A 395 -0.55 4.43 8.77
C GLU A 395 -0.35 5.80 8.12
N MET A 396 -0.83 6.01 6.89
CA MET A 396 -0.78 7.33 6.26
C MET A 396 -1.61 8.33 7.06
N VAL A 397 -2.85 8.00 7.43
CA VAL A 397 -3.67 8.88 8.28
C VAL A 397 -2.96 9.16 9.61
N GLY A 398 -2.37 8.15 10.24
CA GLY A 398 -1.62 8.30 11.49
C GLY A 398 -0.41 9.24 11.37
N HIS A 399 0.42 9.09 10.34
CA HIS A 399 1.58 9.97 10.10
C HIS A 399 1.14 11.42 9.85
N PHE A 400 0.04 11.62 9.13
CA PHE A 400 -0.47 12.94 8.74
C PHE A 400 -1.34 13.63 9.80
N LYS A 401 -1.50 13.02 10.99
CA LYS A 401 -2.07 13.73 12.14
C LYS A 401 -1.21 14.93 12.56
N ASN A 402 0.12 14.84 12.39
CA ASN A 402 1.02 15.95 12.65
C ASN A 402 0.83 17.07 11.62
N LYS A 403 0.45 18.27 12.07
CA LYS A 403 0.23 19.44 11.21
C LYS A 403 1.52 19.92 10.50
N GLU A 404 2.66 19.77 11.16
CA GLU A 404 3.96 20.22 10.63
C GLU A 404 4.47 19.36 9.46
N ILE A 405 3.81 18.23 9.17
CA ILE A 405 4.20 17.34 8.07
C ILE A 405 4.15 18.05 6.71
N LEU A 406 3.28 19.05 6.54
CA LEU A 406 3.19 19.83 5.30
C LEU A 406 4.49 20.59 5.01
N ASN A 407 5.15 21.07 6.07
CA ASN A 407 6.40 21.83 6.02
C ASN A 407 7.65 20.94 6.05
N THR A 408 7.48 19.64 6.31
CA THR A 408 8.57 18.68 6.46
C THR A 408 8.94 18.09 5.09
N ASP A 409 10.24 17.91 4.85
CA ASP A 409 10.72 17.09 3.74
C ASP A 409 10.56 15.62 4.12
N ILE A 410 9.69 14.89 3.42
CA ILE A 410 9.33 13.50 3.75
C ILE A 410 9.67 12.56 2.61
N ALA A 411 10.12 11.37 2.98
CA ALA A 411 10.35 10.25 2.08
C ALA A 411 9.65 9.01 2.63
N PHE A 412 9.31 8.06 1.78
CA PHE A 412 8.63 6.84 2.21
C PHE A 412 9.49 5.58 2.08
N ASN A 413 9.15 4.55 2.84
CA ASN A 413 9.54 3.19 2.51
C ASN A 413 8.36 2.23 2.69
N PHE A 414 8.33 1.19 1.86
CA PHE A 414 7.46 0.05 2.09
C PHE A 414 8.18 -0.96 3.00
N ILE A 415 7.55 -1.30 4.11
CA ILE A 415 8.11 -2.26 5.07
C ILE A 415 8.19 -3.64 4.41
N GLY A 416 9.40 -4.19 4.36
CA GLY A 416 9.67 -5.49 3.74
C GLY A 416 10.03 -5.41 2.25
N GLU A 417 10.07 -4.22 1.67
CA GLU A 417 10.49 -3.99 0.30
C GLU A 417 11.84 -3.28 0.24
N ALA A 418 12.55 -3.49 -0.86
CA ALA A 418 13.90 -2.99 -1.03
C ALA A 418 13.85 -1.82 -2.01
N GLY A 419 13.36 -0.68 -1.52
CA GLY A 419 13.28 0.58 -2.26
C GLY A 419 13.92 1.72 -1.47
N SER A 420 14.68 2.56 -2.15
CA SER A 420 15.10 3.87 -1.64
C SER A 420 14.24 4.91 -2.33
N ASP A 421 13.58 5.74 -1.55
CA ASP A 421 12.69 6.74 -2.12
C ASP A 421 13.47 7.90 -2.73
N GLN A 422 13.31 8.04 -4.03
CA GLN A 422 13.74 9.19 -4.83
C GLN A 422 12.51 9.65 -5.62
N ARG A 423 11.40 9.93 -4.91
CA ARG A 423 10.06 10.28 -5.43
C ARG A 423 9.22 9.10 -5.95
N GLY A 424 9.84 8.07 -6.53
CA GLY A 424 9.13 6.92 -7.08
C GLY A 424 8.36 6.10 -6.05
N VAL A 425 8.92 5.95 -4.84
CA VAL A 425 8.26 5.23 -3.74
C VAL A 425 7.15 6.10 -3.15
N SER A 426 7.39 7.42 -2.96
CA SER A 426 6.33 8.34 -2.54
C SER A 426 5.12 8.30 -3.47
N ARG A 427 5.33 8.38 -4.79
CA ARG A 427 4.25 8.30 -5.78
C ARG A 427 3.42 7.04 -5.60
N GLU A 428 4.08 5.89 -5.45
CA GLU A 428 3.41 4.61 -5.21
C GLU A 428 2.65 4.59 -3.88
N VAL A 429 3.20 5.19 -2.81
CA VAL A 429 2.51 5.29 -1.53
C VAL A 429 1.25 6.15 -1.63
N TYR A 430 1.32 7.33 -2.25
CA TYR A 430 0.14 8.19 -2.45
C TYR A 430 -0.90 7.54 -3.36
N SER A 431 -0.48 6.95 -4.49
CA SER A 431 -1.41 6.26 -5.40
C SER A 431 -2.05 5.03 -4.75
N ALA A 432 -1.29 4.25 -3.97
CA ALA A 432 -1.83 3.12 -3.22
C ALA A 432 -2.79 3.59 -2.12
N PHE A 433 -2.45 4.65 -1.38
CA PHE A 433 -3.34 5.25 -0.39
C PHE A 433 -4.68 5.65 -1.02
N TRP A 434 -4.66 6.40 -2.13
CA TRP A 434 -5.89 6.85 -2.80
C TRP A 434 -6.70 5.70 -3.40
N THR A 435 -6.02 4.68 -3.93
CA THR A 435 -6.67 3.47 -4.44
C THR A 435 -7.45 2.76 -3.33
N ASP A 436 -6.79 2.50 -2.20
CA ASP A 436 -7.39 1.77 -1.09
C ASP A 436 -8.45 2.61 -0.38
N PHE A 437 -8.17 3.90 -0.14
CA PHE A 437 -9.10 4.83 0.49
C PHE A 437 -10.38 4.97 -0.33
N LEU A 438 -10.29 5.23 -1.64
CA LEU A 438 -11.49 5.38 -2.47
C LEU A 438 -12.22 4.06 -2.70
N THR A 439 -11.55 2.93 -2.57
CA THR A 439 -12.19 1.62 -2.69
C THR A 439 -12.92 1.21 -1.41
N GLY A 440 -12.33 1.47 -0.24
CA GLY A 440 -12.80 0.95 1.05
C GLY A 440 -13.49 1.97 1.97
N GLU A 441 -13.21 3.27 1.81
CA GLU A 441 -13.65 4.33 2.72
C GLU A 441 -14.44 5.44 1.98
N ALA A 442 -14.90 5.17 0.75
CA ALA A 442 -15.68 6.09 -0.09
C ALA A 442 -16.84 5.38 -0.80
N GLU A 443 -17.89 6.13 -1.11
CA GLU A 443 -19.08 5.67 -1.83
C GLU A 443 -19.06 6.12 -3.29
N GLY A 444 -19.71 5.35 -4.17
CA GLY A 444 -19.80 5.60 -5.60
C GLY A 444 -19.03 4.59 -6.45
N GLU A 445 -19.03 4.80 -7.76
CA GLU A 445 -18.51 3.85 -8.75
C GLU A 445 -17.23 4.36 -9.42
N GLU A 446 -17.33 4.94 -10.62
CA GLU A 446 -16.18 5.49 -11.35
C GLU A 446 -15.60 6.72 -10.65
N SER A 447 -16.48 7.57 -10.13
CA SER A 447 -16.13 8.66 -9.21
C SER A 447 -16.79 8.47 -7.85
N ARG A 448 -16.12 8.98 -6.81
CA ARG A 448 -16.43 8.63 -5.43
C ARG A 448 -16.32 9.82 -4.49
N VAL A 449 -17.08 9.78 -3.40
CA VAL A 449 -17.01 10.74 -2.30
C VAL A 449 -16.75 10.02 -0.98
N PRO A 450 -16.07 10.66 -0.02
CA PRO A 450 -15.80 10.03 1.28
C PRO A 450 -17.06 9.50 1.97
N ALA A 451 -17.00 8.30 2.51
CA ALA A 451 -18.11 7.70 3.24
C ALA A 451 -18.06 8.13 4.71
N ILE A 452 -19.13 8.74 5.22
CA ILE A 452 -19.21 9.09 6.65
C ILE A 452 -19.48 7.84 7.47
N ASN A 453 -18.66 7.63 8.50
CA ASN A 453 -18.80 6.51 9.43
C ASN A 453 -18.36 6.94 10.84
N THR A 454 -18.50 6.05 11.82
CA THR A 454 -18.17 6.34 13.23
C THR A 454 -16.67 6.26 13.54
N LYS A 455 -15.86 5.65 12.68
CA LYS A 455 -14.41 5.48 12.86
C LYS A 455 -13.67 6.80 12.65
N TRP A 456 -14.09 7.61 11.68
CA TRP A 456 -13.36 8.79 11.24
C TRP A 456 -13.90 10.08 11.86
N GLN A 457 -13.04 10.77 12.61
CA GLN A 457 -13.37 12.04 13.26
C GLN A 457 -12.56 13.18 12.64
N GLU A 458 -12.60 14.35 13.29
CA GLU A 458 -11.95 15.57 12.81
C GLU A 458 -10.47 15.35 12.45
N GLU A 459 -9.68 14.68 13.28
CA GLU A 459 -8.25 14.48 13.03
C GLU A 459 -7.98 13.62 11.80
N GLU A 460 -8.74 12.55 11.61
CA GLU A 460 -8.58 11.64 10.46
C GLU A 460 -8.89 12.36 9.15
N TRP A 461 -10.01 13.10 9.10
CA TRP A 461 -10.38 13.88 7.92
C TRP A 461 -9.41 15.02 7.62
N ASN A 462 -8.93 15.70 8.66
CA ASN A 462 -7.85 16.68 8.51
C ASN A 462 -6.59 16.03 7.92
N SER A 463 -6.23 14.83 8.37
CA SER A 463 -5.08 14.09 7.86
C SER A 463 -5.22 13.77 6.38
N VAL A 464 -6.43 13.41 5.92
CA VAL A 464 -6.71 13.22 4.48
C VAL A 464 -6.56 14.50 3.68
N GLY A 465 -6.99 15.64 4.21
CA GLY A 465 -6.71 16.94 3.59
C GLY A 465 -5.22 17.22 3.45
N ARG A 466 -4.41 16.89 4.47
CA ARG A 466 -2.95 17.04 4.40
C ARG A 466 -2.30 16.06 3.42
N ILE A 467 -2.78 14.81 3.35
CA ILE A 467 -2.32 13.81 2.38
C ILE A 467 -2.61 14.27 0.95
N LEU A 468 -3.82 14.81 0.71
CA LEU A 468 -4.21 15.39 -0.58
C LEU A 468 -3.29 16.52 -0.99
N LEU A 469 -3.10 17.48 -0.09
CA LEU A 469 -2.25 18.63 -0.36
C LEU A 469 -0.81 18.20 -0.61
N LYS A 470 -0.21 17.42 0.30
CA LYS A 470 1.20 17.01 0.24
C LYS A 470 1.51 16.12 -0.96
N GLY A 471 0.65 15.15 -1.26
CA GLY A 471 0.80 14.27 -2.43
C GLY A 471 0.74 15.06 -3.75
N PHE A 472 -0.13 16.06 -3.80
CA PHE A 472 -0.22 16.94 -4.97
C PHE A 472 0.98 17.87 -5.09
N THR A 473 1.36 18.57 -4.02
CA THR A 473 2.45 19.56 -4.05
C THR A 473 3.80 18.93 -4.35
N ASP A 474 4.10 17.79 -3.75
CA ASP A 474 5.46 17.24 -3.79
C ASP A 474 5.66 16.29 -4.97
N HIS A 475 4.59 15.60 -5.38
CA HIS A 475 4.66 14.50 -6.34
C HIS A 475 3.65 14.59 -7.49
N ALA A 476 2.84 15.65 -7.53
CA ALA A 476 1.79 15.84 -8.53
C ALA A 476 0.78 14.69 -8.59
N VAL A 477 0.58 13.96 -7.48
CA VAL A 477 -0.42 12.87 -7.39
C VAL A 477 -1.77 13.47 -6.96
N PHE A 478 -2.81 13.25 -7.76
CA PHE A 478 -4.18 13.66 -7.44
C PHE A 478 -5.13 12.46 -7.60
N PRO A 479 -6.08 12.24 -6.67
CA PRO A 479 -7.06 11.17 -6.77
C PRO A 479 -8.13 11.47 -7.84
N LEU A 480 -7.94 11.02 -9.09
CA LEU A 480 -8.90 11.30 -10.17
C LEU A 480 -10.25 10.59 -10.03
N LYS A 481 -10.34 9.60 -9.15
CA LYS A 481 -11.61 9.00 -8.75
C LYS A 481 -12.35 9.81 -7.70
N LEU A 482 -11.75 10.85 -7.12
CA LEU A 482 -12.49 11.79 -6.28
C LEU A 482 -13.47 12.57 -7.16
N ASN A 483 -14.73 12.62 -6.74
CA ASN A 483 -15.80 13.22 -7.52
C ASN A 483 -15.54 14.71 -7.81
N LYS A 484 -15.83 15.15 -9.04
CA LYS A 484 -15.54 16.51 -9.50
C LYS A 484 -16.36 17.57 -8.75
N ALA A 485 -17.67 17.38 -8.61
CA ALA A 485 -18.52 18.30 -7.84
C ALA A 485 -18.04 18.40 -6.38
N PHE A 486 -17.68 17.28 -5.76
CA PHE A 486 -17.07 17.28 -4.42
C PHE A 486 -15.75 18.04 -4.39
N THR A 487 -14.89 17.87 -5.39
CA THR A 487 -13.59 18.57 -5.50
C THR A 487 -13.78 20.08 -5.66
N ILE A 488 -14.76 20.51 -6.46
CA ILE A 488 -15.11 21.92 -6.62
C ILE A 488 -15.62 22.48 -5.30
N ALA A 489 -16.54 21.79 -4.61
CA ALA A 489 -17.02 22.22 -3.30
C ALA A 489 -15.91 22.29 -2.24
N LEU A 490 -14.98 21.33 -2.26
CA LEU A 490 -13.82 21.30 -1.36
C LEU A 490 -12.92 22.52 -1.55
N ILE A 491 -12.69 22.93 -2.80
CA ILE A 491 -11.72 23.99 -3.14
C ILE A 491 -12.39 25.36 -3.19
N HIS A 492 -13.50 25.50 -3.92
CA HIS A 492 -14.17 26.78 -4.17
C HIS A 492 -15.38 27.04 -3.28
N GLY A 493 -15.92 26.01 -2.60
CA GLY A 493 -17.15 26.12 -1.83
C GLY A 493 -18.36 25.53 -2.59
N GLU A 494 -19.36 25.08 -1.85
CA GLU A 494 -20.54 24.41 -2.43
C GLU A 494 -21.40 25.36 -3.27
N GLU A 495 -21.37 26.65 -2.97
CA GLU A 495 -22.07 27.71 -3.71
C GLU A 495 -21.60 27.84 -5.17
N HIS A 496 -20.42 27.30 -5.47
CA HIS A 496 -19.85 27.27 -6.82
C HIS A 496 -20.21 26.01 -7.61
N VAL A 497 -20.89 25.03 -6.99
CA VAL A 497 -21.31 23.79 -7.66
C VAL A 497 -22.67 23.99 -8.31
N SER A 498 -22.70 24.07 -9.64
CA SER A 498 -23.95 24.25 -10.38
C SER A 498 -24.79 22.96 -10.45
N PRO A 499 -26.11 23.06 -10.72
CA PRO A 499 -26.96 21.91 -10.98
C PRO A 499 -26.46 20.99 -12.10
N GLU A 500 -25.86 21.55 -13.16
CA GLU A 500 -25.26 20.79 -14.25
C GLU A 500 -24.03 20.01 -13.78
N MET A 501 -23.16 20.64 -13.00
CA MET A 501 -21.97 19.98 -12.44
C MET A 501 -22.35 18.82 -11.52
N LEU A 502 -23.41 18.98 -10.72
CA LEU A 502 -23.96 17.92 -9.88
C LEU A 502 -24.44 16.75 -10.72
N LEU A 503 -25.25 17.03 -11.75
CA LEU A 503 -25.79 15.99 -12.62
C LEU A 503 -24.68 15.22 -13.34
N ASP A 504 -23.75 15.92 -13.99
CA ASP A 504 -22.63 15.31 -14.72
C ASP A 504 -21.75 14.48 -13.78
N SER A 505 -21.46 15.02 -12.59
CA SER A 505 -20.66 14.30 -11.58
C SER A 505 -21.41 13.08 -11.05
N PHE A 506 -22.74 13.16 -10.88
CA PHE A 506 -23.56 12.07 -10.39
C PHE A 506 -23.67 10.93 -11.38
N MET A 507 -23.68 11.21 -12.69
CA MET A 507 -23.64 10.15 -13.71
C MET A 507 -22.41 9.26 -13.54
N SER A 508 -21.26 9.83 -13.17
CA SER A 508 -20.03 9.06 -12.88
C SER A 508 -20.01 8.37 -11.51
N TYR A 509 -20.88 8.79 -10.59
CA TYR A 509 -20.98 8.24 -9.23
C TYR A 509 -21.84 6.96 -9.19
N ILE A 510 -22.89 6.88 -10.00
CA ILE A 510 -23.76 5.70 -10.08
C ILE A 510 -23.23 4.63 -11.05
N CYS A 511 -23.75 3.42 -10.91
CA CYS A 511 -23.34 2.29 -11.74
C CYS A 511 -23.74 2.46 -13.21
N PRO A 512 -23.07 1.78 -14.16
CA PRO A 512 -23.37 1.94 -15.59
C PRO A 512 -24.82 1.64 -15.96
N ALA A 513 -25.44 0.63 -15.34
CA ALA A 513 -26.84 0.28 -15.60
C ALA A 513 -27.79 1.41 -15.17
N ASP A 514 -27.61 1.95 -13.96
CA ASP A 514 -28.38 3.08 -13.46
C ASP A 514 -28.15 4.34 -14.30
N ARG A 515 -26.91 4.58 -14.74
CA ARG A 515 -26.57 5.71 -15.63
C ARG A 515 -27.32 5.63 -16.94
N ASP A 516 -27.36 4.46 -17.57
CA ASP A 516 -28.05 4.26 -18.84
C ASP A 516 -29.57 4.37 -18.66
N LEU A 517 -30.12 3.83 -17.56
CA LEU A 517 -31.51 4.01 -17.15
C LEU A 517 -31.87 5.49 -17.02
N ILE A 518 -31.11 6.26 -16.24
CA ILE A 518 -31.39 7.69 -16.03
C ILE A 518 -31.25 8.49 -17.32
N LYS A 519 -30.25 8.21 -18.16
CA LYS A 519 -30.13 8.86 -19.48
C LYS A 519 -31.36 8.61 -20.35
N GLN A 520 -31.85 7.37 -20.38
CA GLN A 520 -33.03 7.01 -21.15
C GLN A 520 -34.30 7.66 -20.58
N ILE A 521 -34.48 7.69 -19.26
CA ILE A 521 -35.62 8.36 -18.62
C ILE A 521 -35.59 9.86 -18.89
N MET A 522 -34.42 10.49 -18.81
CA MET A 522 -34.30 11.94 -19.09
C MET A 522 -34.59 12.28 -20.55
N SER A 523 -34.26 11.39 -21.51
CA SER A 523 -34.53 11.61 -22.93
C SER A 523 -35.97 11.30 -23.32
N GLU A 524 -36.56 10.21 -22.81
CA GLU A 524 -37.83 9.65 -23.28
C GLU A 524 -38.99 9.81 -22.29
N GLY A 525 -38.71 10.12 -21.02
CA GLY A 525 -39.67 10.04 -19.91
C GLY A 525 -39.73 8.64 -19.29
N VAL A 526 -40.57 8.45 -18.27
CA VAL A 526 -40.74 7.15 -17.62
C VAL A 526 -41.71 6.28 -18.43
N LYS A 527 -41.20 5.21 -19.02
CA LYS A 527 -42.01 4.16 -19.68
C LYS A 527 -42.42 3.08 -18.69
N GLU A 528 -43.53 2.39 -18.96
CA GLU A 528 -44.04 1.34 -18.07
C GLU A 528 -43.01 0.21 -17.83
N GLU A 529 -42.23 -0.13 -18.86
CA GLU A 529 -41.17 -1.17 -18.78
C GLU A 529 -39.98 -0.79 -17.89
N MET A 530 -39.78 0.50 -17.62
CA MET A 530 -38.65 1.03 -16.82
C MET A 530 -39.09 1.52 -15.45
N LYS A 531 -40.40 1.51 -15.18
CA LYS A 531 -40.99 2.16 -14.02
C LYS A 531 -40.55 1.51 -12.71
N GLU A 532 -40.56 0.19 -12.65
CA GLU A 532 -40.11 -0.56 -11.47
C GLU A 532 -38.62 -0.33 -11.20
N ASP A 533 -37.78 -0.39 -12.24
CA ASP A 533 -36.34 -0.12 -12.13
C ASP A 533 -36.07 1.32 -11.66
N PHE A 534 -36.85 2.28 -12.13
CA PHE A 534 -36.75 3.67 -11.68
C PHE A 534 -37.20 3.85 -10.24
N ILE A 535 -38.27 3.18 -9.82
CA ILE A 535 -38.75 3.20 -8.44
C ILE A 535 -37.70 2.58 -7.51
N ASP A 536 -37.12 1.44 -7.87
CA ASP A 536 -36.03 0.81 -7.12
C ASP A 536 -34.81 1.74 -7.02
N PHE A 537 -34.43 2.38 -8.13
CA PHE A 537 -33.37 3.39 -8.14
C PHE A 537 -33.66 4.53 -7.16
N LEU A 538 -34.87 5.11 -7.23
CA LEU A 538 -35.27 6.21 -6.35
C LEU A 538 -35.29 5.78 -4.87
N ASP A 539 -35.79 4.58 -4.57
CA ASP A 539 -35.85 4.04 -3.22
C ASP A 539 -34.45 3.80 -2.64
N ARG A 540 -33.49 3.30 -3.44
CA ARG A 540 -32.08 3.16 -3.04
C ARG A 540 -31.45 4.48 -2.57
N PHE A 541 -31.92 5.61 -3.10
CA PHE A 541 -31.49 6.95 -2.69
C PHE A 541 -32.44 7.63 -1.68
N GLY A 542 -33.43 6.91 -1.16
CA GLY A 542 -34.39 7.39 -0.16
C GLY A 542 -35.40 8.41 -0.71
N CYS A 543 -35.61 8.43 -2.02
CA CYS A 543 -36.57 9.34 -2.66
C CYS A 543 -37.99 8.77 -2.56
N LYS A 544 -38.87 9.50 -1.87
CA LYS A 544 -40.28 9.11 -1.67
C LYS A 544 -41.24 9.63 -2.74
N LEU A 545 -40.76 10.53 -3.60
CA LEU A 545 -41.52 11.10 -4.69
C LEU A 545 -41.16 10.40 -6.00
N ILE A 546 -42.16 9.96 -6.75
CA ILE A 546 -41.98 9.34 -8.06
C ILE A 546 -42.45 10.35 -9.12
N PRO A 547 -41.53 11.13 -9.72
CA PRO A 547 -41.89 12.06 -10.78
C PRO A 547 -42.20 11.32 -12.08
N THR A 548 -43.24 11.78 -12.79
CA THR A 548 -43.67 11.20 -14.08
C THR A 548 -43.29 12.04 -15.29
N GLU A 549 -43.00 13.33 -15.10
CA GLU A 549 -42.64 14.28 -16.16
C GLU A 549 -41.14 14.60 -16.17
N LYS A 550 -40.60 15.01 -17.34
CA LYS A 550 -39.14 15.17 -17.56
C LYS A 550 -38.48 16.22 -16.66
N ASP A 551 -39.04 17.42 -16.56
CA ASP A 551 -38.43 18.50 -15.76
C ASP A 551 -38.44 18.18 -14.25
N PRO A 552 -39.53 17.62 -13.68
CA PRO A 552 -39.53 17.06 -12.33
C PRO A 552 -38.51 15.93 -12.12
N ILE A 553 -38.34 15.02 -13.09
CA ILE A 553 -37.32 13.95 -13.00
C ILE A 553 -35.94 14.55 -12.91
N ARG A 554 -35.57 15.44 -13.84
CA ARG A 554 -34.26 16.09 -13.86
C ARG A 554 -33.97 16.78 -12.52
N SER A 555 -34.93 17.55 -12.02
CA SER A 555 -34.82 18.25 -10.74
C SER A 555 -34.65 17.27 -9.57
N GLN A 556 -35.38 16.15 -9.58
CA GLN A 556 -35.27 15.10 -8.56
C GLN A 556 -33.89 14.44 -8.57
N ILE A 557 -33.34 14.13 -9.75
CA ILE A 557 -31.98 13.57 -9.88
C ILE A 557 -30.93 14.56 -9.39
N ILE A 558 -31.08 15.86 -9.68
CA ILE A 558 -30.16 16.89 -9.16
C ILE A 558 -30.23 16.99 -7.63
N GLN A 559 -31.42 16.87 -7.04
CA GLN A 559 -31.57 16.83 -5.58
C GLN A 559 -30.91 15.60 -4.97
N ILE A 560 -31.07 14.42 -5.60
CA ILE A 560 -30.38 13.19 -5.19
C ILE A 560 -28.87 13.38 -5.30
N ALA A 561 -28.38 13.93 -6.42
CA ALA A 561 -26.97 14.21 -6.65
C ALA A 561 -26.40 15.14 -5.58
N HIS A 562 -27.08 16.24 -5.26
CA HIS A 562 -26.66 17.15 -4.18
C HIS A 562 -26.61 16.44 -2.83
N ASN A 563 -27.61 15.61 -2.53
CA ASN A 563 -27.64 14.85 -1.29
C ASN A 563 -26.46 13.86 -1.18
N GLN A 564 -26.21 13.07 -2.21
CA GLN A 564 -25.15 12.06 -2.21
C GLN A 564 -23.76 12.68 -2.26
N LEU A 565 -23.53 13.67 -3.12
CA LEU A 565 -22.20 14.17 -3.43
C LEU A 565 -21.73 15.26 -2.46
N ILE A 566 -22.64 16.02 -1.84
CA ILE A 566 -22.29 17.18 -1.01
C ILE A 566 -22.84 17.04 0.41
N GLN A 567 -24.15 16.83 0.57
CA GLN A 567 -24.78 16.88 1.90
C GLN A 567 -24.35 15.71 2.80
N LYS A 568 -24.41 14.47 2.29
CA LYS A 568 -23.99 13.28 3.05
C LYS A 568 -22.52 13.36 3.47
N PRO A 569 -21.54 13.64 2.58
CA PRO A 569 -20.13 13.72 2.95
C PRO A 569 -19.73 15.07 3.55
N LYS A 570 -20.67 15.96 3.93
CA LYS A 570 -20.39 17.35 4.31
C LYS A 570 -19.39 17.48 5.46
N TYR A 571 -19.50 16.61 6.48
CA TYR A 571 -18.56 16.63 7.61
C TYR A 571 -17.12 16.33 7.15
N ALA A 572 -16.93 15.30 6.32
CA ALA A 572 -15.62 14.99 5.74
C ALA A 572 -15.14 16.14 4.84
N LEU A 573 -16.02 16.68 4.00
CA LEU A 573 -15.72 17.82 3.13
C LEU A 573 -15.16 19.00 3.92
N ASP A 574 -15.83 19.41 4.99
CA ASP A 574 -15.43 20.55 5.81
C ASP A 574 -14.08 20.30 6.51
N LYS A 575 -13.84 19.09 7.02
CA LYS A 575 -12.59 18.77 7.72
C LYS A 575 -11.39 18.56 6.80
N ILE A 576 -11.62 18.06 5.57
CA ILE A 576 -10.58 18.04 4.53
C ILE A 576 -10.27 19.49 4.09
N LYS A 577 -11.33 20.31 3.89
CA LYS A 577 -11.25 21.72 3.52
C LYS A 577 -10.39 22.52 4.50
N ASP A 578 -10.60 22.35 5.80
CA ASP A 578 -9.84 23.01 6.87
C ASP A 578 -8.31 22.83 6.72
N ALA A 579 -7.87 21.66 6.25
CA ALA A 579 -6.45 21.34 6.11
C ALA A 579 -5.82 21.71 4.76
N SER A 580 -6.62 21.80 3.68
CA SER A 580 -6.06 21.91 2.32
C SER A 580 -6.56 23.10 1.49
N GLN A 581 -7.74 23.66 1.78
CA GLN A 581 -8.43 24.56 0.85
C GLN A 581 -7.60 25.77 0.44
N ARG A 582 -7.03 26.50 1.41
CA ARG A 582 -6.30 27.75 1.15
C ARG A 582 -5.19 27.55 0.12
N TYR A 583 -4.41 26.47 0.25
CA TYR A 583 -3.34 26.16 -0.69
C TYR A 583 -3.89 25.64 -2.02
N LEU A 584 -4.89 24.78 -2.01
CA LEU A 584 -5.50 24.30 -3.25
C LEU A 584 -6.13 25.42 -4.06
N GLN A 585 -6.75 26.42 -3.43
CA GLN A 585 -7.25 27.62 -4.12
C GLN A 585 -6.14 28.45 -4.76
N THR A 586 -4.95 28.54 -4.14
CA THR A 586 -3.81 29.21 -4.79
C THR A 586 -3.31 28.45 -6.01
N LEU A 587 -3.42 27.13 -6.03
CA LEU A 587 -3.04 26.28 -7.16
C LEU A 587 -4.11 26.25 -8.25
N PHE A 588 -5.38 26.39 -7.85
CA PHE A 588 -6.55 26.31 -8.72
C PHE A 588 -7.50 27.50 -8.46
N PRO A 589 -7.12 28.71 -8.91
CA PRO A 589 -7.87 29.93 -8.59
C PRO A 589 -9.25 29.99 -9.25
N ALA A 590 -9.51 29.21 -10.30
CA ALA A 590 -10.80 29.12 -10.97
C ALA A 590 -11.30 27.68 -11.09
N ILE A 591 -12.61 27.52 -11.23
CA ILE A 591 -13.26 26.21 -11.44
C ILE A 591 -12.75 25.52 -12.71
N SER A 592 -12.47 26.29 -13.78
CA SER A 592 -11.89 25.74 -15.01
C SER A 592 -10.55 25.07 -14.79
N ASN A 593 -9.73 25.56 -13.83
CA ASN A 593 -8.44 24.94 -13.52
C ASN A 593 -8.61 23.54 -12.91
N ILE A 594 -9.73 23.27 -12.23
CA ILE A 594 -10.05 21.93 -11.73
C ILE A 594 -10.35 21.00 -12.90
N GLU A 595 -11.18 21.42 -13.85
CA GLU A 595 -11.47 20.63 -15.05
C GLU A 595 -10.19 20.35 -15.85
N ASP A 596 -9.38 21.38 -16.08
CA ASP A 596 -8.08 21.25 -16.75
C ASP A 596 -7.18 20.26 -16.00
N MET A 597 -7.13 20.32 -14.67
CA MET A 597 -6.36 19.38 -13.86
C MET A 597 -6.85 17.93 -14.03
N PHE A 598 -8.17 17.68 -14.02
CA PHE A 598 -8.70 16.33 -14.24
C PHE A 598 -8.32 15.81 -15.64
N GLN A 599 -8.48 16.64 -16.68
CA GLN A 599 -8.11 16.27 -18.05
C GLN A 599 -6.61 16.05 -18.21
N LEU A 600 -5.79 16.94 -17.64
CA LEU A 600 -4.33 16.88 -17.65
C LEU A 600 -3.76 15.85 -16.70
N LYS A 601 -4.54 15.19 -15.85
CA LYS A 601 -4.03 14.05 -15.07
C LYS A 601 -4.54 12.71 -15.55
N LYS A 602 -5.66 12.69 -16.28
CA LYS A 602 -6.22 11.47 -16.87
C LYS A 602 -5.24 10.84 -17.87
N PRO A 603 -4.79 9.59 -17.66
CA PRO A 603 -3.97 8.88 -18.64
C PRO A 603 -4.77 8.62 -19.92
N THR A 604 -4.14 8.87 -21.07
CA THR A 604 -4.65 8.45 -22.37
C THR A 604 -3.50 7.89 -23.19
N ALA A 605 -3.79 7.03 -24.17
CA ALA A 605 -2.76 6.47 -25.04
C ALA A 605 -1.92 7.58 -25.68
N LYS A 606 -2.55 8.64 -26.19
CA LYS A 606 -1.87 9.81 -26.77
C LYS A 606 -0.91 10.47 -25.76
N ARG A 607 -1.37 10.69 -24.53
CA ARG A 607 -0.58 11.39 -23.52
C ARG A 607 0.60 10.57 -23.01
N ILE A 608 0.39 9.27 -22.79
CA ILE A 608 1.46 8.35 -22.40
C ILE A 608 2.51 8.26 -23.52
N LEU A 609 2.10 8.13 -24.78
CA LEU A 609 3.03 8.09 -25.91
C LEU A 609 3.88 9.36 -26.03
N ASN A 610 3.28 10.53 -25.78
CA ASN A 610 3.96 11.82 -25.90
C ASN A 610 5.09 12.03 -24.86
N ILE A 611 5.03 11.34 -23.72
CA ILE A 611 6.05 11.44 -22.68
C ILE A 611 7.12 10.34 -22.82
N LEU A 612 7.00 9.41 -23.76
CA LEU A 612 8.05 8.41 -24.00
C LEU A 612 9.23 9.04 -24.73
N VAL A 613 10.42 8.96 -24.13
CA VAL A 613 11.66 9.48 -24.71
C VAL A 613 12.57 8.29 -25.02
N ALA A 614 12.84 8.06 -26.31
CA ALA A 614 13.64 6.93 -26.76
C ALA A 614 14.57 7.33 -27.92
N THR A 615 15.74 6.71 -27.99
CA THR A 615 16.69 6.91 -29.09
C THR A 615 17.12 5.55 -29.66
N PRO A 616 16.25 4.86 -30.43
CA PRO A 616 16.61 3.58 -31.02
C PRO A 616 17.72 3.76 -32.06
N THR A 617 18.74 2.93 -31.97
CA THR A 617 19.91 2.91 -32.85
C THR A 617 19.94 1.70 -33.79
N THR A 618 19.15 0.67 -33.49
CA THR A 618 19.04 -0.56 -34.29
C THR A 618 17.62 -0.80 -34.81
N ALA A 619 17.48 -1.70 -35.80
CA ALA A 619 16.19 -2.11 -36.32
C ALA A 619 15.36 -2.86 -35.27
N GLU A 620 16.02 -3.67 -34.46
CA GLU A 620 15.44 -4.43 -33.35
C GLU A 620 14.88 -3.51 -32.26
N GLU A 621 15.62 -2.45 -31.91
CA GLU A 621 15.17 -1.43 -30.96
C GLU A 621 13.97 -0.65 -31.50
N SER A 622 14.03 -0.23 -32.77
CA SER A 622 12.93 0.46 -33.44
C SER A 622 11.66 -0.41 -33.46
N LYS A 623 11.83 -1.71 -33.70
CA LYS A 623 10.75 -2.70 -33.70
C LYS A 623 10.16 -2.91 -32.31
N ALA A 624 10.99 -3.06 -31.28
CA ALA A 624 10.53 -3.21 -29.91
C ALA A 624 9.78 -1.96 -29.41
N LEU A 625 10.29 -0.76 -29.74
CA LEU A 625 9.58 0.49 -29.48
C LEU A 625 8.23 0.54 -30.19
N GLY A 626 8.18 0.14 -31.45
CA GLY A 626 6.93 0.02 -32.21
C GLY A 626 5.91 -0.91 -31.54
N PHE A 627 6.35 -2.03 -30.98
CA PHE A 627 5.47 -2.95 -30.23
C PHE A 627 4.92 -2.32 -28.94
N LEU A 628 5.76 -1.61 -28.18
CA LEU A 628 5.30 -0.89 -27.00
C LEU A 628 4.27 0.18 -27.35
N GLN A 629 4.53 0.97 -28.39
CA GLN A 629 3.59 2.01 -28.83
C GLN A 629 2.27 1.41 -29.34
N GLN A 630 2.33 0.31 -30.10
CA GLN A 630 1.15 -0.43 -30.55
C GLN A 630 0.36 -0.98 -29.37
N PHE A 631 1.04 -1.50 -28.35
CA PHE A 631 0.41 -1.97 -27.12
C PHE A 631 -0.34 -0.86 -26.40
N ILE A 632 0.30 0.30 -26.20
CA ILE A 632 -0.31 1.46 -25.53
C ILE A 632 -1.56 1.95 -26.27
N ARG A 633 -1.52 2.03 -27.61
CA ARG A 633 -2.68 2.44 -28.42
C ARG A 633 -3.87 1.50 -28.30
N ALA A 634 -3.65 0.23 -27.94
CA ALA A 634 -4.68 -0.78 -27.84
C ALA A 634 -5.33 -0.89 -26.44
N GLN A 635 -4.85 -0.14 -25.44
CA GLN A 635 -5.35 -0.23 -24.07
C GLN A 635 -6.59 0.64 -23.82
N ASN A 636 -7.44 0.19 -22.89
CA ASN A 636 -8.52 0.99 -22.32
C ASN A 636 -8.03 1.84 -21.13
N ASP A 637 -8.89 2.71 -20.59
CA ASP A 637 -8.56 3.63 -19.49
C ASP A 637 -7.97 2.91 -18.26
N GLU A 638 -8.53 1.77 -17.85
CA GLU A 638 -8.06 1.01 -16.67
C GLU A 638 -6.67 0.39 -16.91
N SER A 639 -6.45 -0.21 -18.08
CA SER A 639 -5.16 -0.77 -18.45
C SER A 639 -4.09 0.30 -18.62
N LEU A 640 -4.44 1.51 -19.09
CA LEU A 640 -3.51 2.63 -19.17
C LEU A 640 -3.10 3.13 -17.78
N GLN A 641 -4.02 3.20 -16.82
CA GLN A 641 -3.70 3.52 -15.42
C GLN A 641 -2.74 2.48 -14.82
N LYS A 642 -3.02 1.19 -15.02
CA LYS A 642 -2.14 0.09 -14.57
C LYS A 642 -0.75 0.17 -15.20
N LEU A 643 -0.68 0.44 -16.50
CA LEU A 643 0.58 0.60 -17.22
C LEU A 643 1.39 1.79 -16.69
N LEU A 644 0.73 2.94 -16.48
CA LEU A 644 1.38 4.14 -15.99
C LEU A 644 1.91 3.94 -14.56
N ARG A 645 1.14 3.24 -13.71
CA ARG A 645 1.58 2.85 -12.37
C ARG A 645 2.82 1.97 -12.43
N PHE A 646 2.84 0.99 -13.34
CA PHE A 646 4.02 0.14 -13.54
C PHE A 646 5.24 0.97 -13.96
N PHE A 647 5.09 1.98 -14.82
CA PHE A 647 6.21 2.80 -15.28
C PHE A 647 6.69 3.86 -14.29
N THR A 648 5.79 4.42 -13.48
CA THR A 648 6.06 5.67 -12.74
C THR A 648 5.80 5.58 -11.24
N GLY A 649 5.18 4.48 -10.78
CA GLY A 649 4.64 4.37 -9.43
C GLY A 649 3.32 5.13 -9.23
N ALA A 650 2.73 5.73 -10.27
CA ALA A 650 1.44 6.42 -10.16
C ALA A 650 0.49 6.02 -11.27
N ASP A 651 -0.79 5.90 -10.92
CA ASP A 651 -1.90 5.65 -11.84
C ASP A 651 -2.39 6.90 -12.60
N THR A 652 -1.71 8.04 -12.42
CA THR A 652 -2.06 9.33 -13.01
C THR A 652 -0.84 10.02 -13.62
N MET A 653 -1.07 10.97 -14.55
CA MET A 653 0.02 11.71 -15.20
C MET A 653 0.71 12.66 -14.19
N CYS A 654 1.85 12.23 -13.67
CA CYS A 654 2.65 12.93 -12.65
C CYS A 654 4.16 13.06 -13.02
N VAL A 655 4.51 12.69 -14.25
CA VAL A 655 5.85 12.80 -14.83
C VAL A 655 5.77 13.43 -16.21
N ASP A 656 6.78 14.21 -16.55
CA ASP A 656 6.86 14.89 -17.85
C ASP A 656 7.51 14.01 -18.93
N LYS A 657 8.31 13.02 -18.50
CA LYS A 657 8.96 12.06 -19.39
C LYS A 657 9.12 10.69 -18.75
N ILE A 658 9.17 9.67 -19.61
CA ILE A 658 9.58 8.31 -19.32
C ILE A 658 10.71 7.96 -20.29
N ASP A 659 11.94 7.85 -19.77
CA ASP A 659 13.10 7.51 -20.59
C ASP A 659 13.10 6.00 -20.91
N ILE A 660 13.35 5.64 -22.16
CA ILE A 660 13.43 4.25 -22.62
C ILE A 660 14.88 3.90 -22.93
N SER A 661 15.44 2.97 -22.17
CA SER A 661 16.70 2.32 -22.49
C SER A 661 16.44 0.96 -23.12
N PHE A 662 17.23 0.59 -24.12
CA PHE A 662 17.10 -0.70 -24.77
C PHE A 662 18.08 -1.70 -24.17
N VAL A 663 17.61 -2.93 -23.94
CA VAL A 663 18.41 -4.02 -23.36
C VAL A 663 18.29 -5.29 -24.20
N THR A 664 19.24 -6.21 -24.06
CA THR A 664 19.28 -7.47 -24.82
C THR A 664 18.77 -8.67 -24.03
N LEU A 665 17.95 -8.43 -22.99
CA LEU A 665 17.35 -9.50 -22.18
C LEU A 665 16.57 -10.48 -23.07
N ALA A 666 16.82 -11.78 -22.94
CA ALA A 666 16.24 -12.83 -23.77
C ALA A 666 15.83 -14.07 -22.95
N GLY A 667 15.10 -14.98 -23.58
CA GLY A 667 14.64 -16.23 -22.95
C GLY A 667 13.78 -15.98 -21.72
N PHE A 668 13.92 -16.81 -20.68
CA PHE A 668 13.14 -16.70 -19.44
C PHE A 668 13.37 -15.40 -18.65
N GLY A 669 14.45 -14.67 -18.92
CA GLY A 669 14.76 -13.40 -18.25
C GLY A 669 14.14 -12.19 -18.95
N ARG A 670 13.63 -12.34 -20.18
CA ARG A 670 13.07 -11.23 -20.96
C ARG A 670 11.81 -10.70 -20.30
N ARG A 671 11.79 -9.40 -20.06
CA ARG A 671 10.71 -8.65 -19.45
C ARG A 671 11.01 -7.16 -19.53
N ILE A 672 9.99 -6.30 -19.50
CA ILE A 672 10.22 -4.87 -19.27
C ILE A 672 10.57 -4.67 -17.80
N ILE A 673 11.59 -3.84 -17.52
CA ILE A 673 11.96 -3.46 -16.15
C ILE A 673 11.69 -1.96 -16.01
N ALA A 674 10.94 -1.58 -14.98
CA ALA A 674 10.61 -0.18 -14.71
C ALA A 674 11.36 0.33 -13.48
N HIS A 675 11.93 1.52 -13.62
CA HIS A 675 12.63 2.27 -12.59
C HIS A 675 11.81 3.51 -12.25
N THR A 676 10.88 3.37 -11.31
CA THR A 676 9.87 4.40 -10.99
C THR A 676 10.45 5.72 -10.43
N CYS A 677 11.62 5.66 -9.80
CA CYS A 677 12.32 6.84 -9.26
C CYS A 677 12.83 7.81 -10.35
N GLY A 678 13.38 7.27 -11.44
CA GLY A 678 13.96 8.03 -12.56
C GLY A 678 13.09 8.03 -13.81
N PRO A 679 11.76 7.91 -13.66
CA PRO A 679 10.85 7.18 -14.57
C PRO A 679 11.52 6.64 -15.83
N THR A 680 12.26 5.55 -15.70
CA THR A 680 12.99 4.92 -16.82
C THR A 680 12.49 3.50 -17.02
N ILE A 681 12.35 3.04 -18.25
CA ILE A 681 12.04 1.64 -18.56
C ILE A 681 13.16 1.02 -19.40
N GLU A 682 13.56 -0.19 -19.02
CA GLU A 682 14.41 -1.05 -19.85
C GLU A 682 13.50 -1.90 -20.75
N LEU A 683 13.59 -1.66 -22.05
CA LEU A 683 12.81 -2.32 -23.08
C LEU A 683 13.69 -3.34 -23.82
N PRO A 684 13.42 -4.66 -23.69
CA PRO A 684 14.15 -5.65 -24.45
C PRO A 684 13.98 -5.48 -25.97
N SER A 685 15.09 -5.40 -26.72
CA SER A 685 15.07 -5.35 -28.19
C SER A 685 14.91 -6.73 -28.84
N THR A 686 14.87 -7.80 -28.04
CA THR A 686 14.90 -9.20 -28.48
C THR A 686 13.53 -9.78 -28.85
N TYR A 687 12.45 -8.99 -28.79
CA TYR A 687 11.11 -9.43 -29.18
C TYR A 687 11.01 -9.68 -30.68
N GLN A 688 10.54 -10.87 -31.06
CA GLN A 688 10.48 -11.26 -32.47
C GLN A 688 9.16 -10.84 -33.11
N CYS A 689 8.07 -10.81 -32.35
CA CYS A 689 6.75 -10.42 -32.84
C CYS A 689 5.90 -9.74 -31.76
N TYR A 690 4.91 -8.99 -32.21
CA TYR A 690 4.00 -8.28 -31.32
C TYR A 690 3.15 -9.19 -30.40
N PRO A 691 2.62 -10.35 -30.83
CA PRO A 691 1.89 -11.26 -29.94
C PRO A 691 2.73 -11.74 -28.74
N GLU A 692 4.02 -11.99 -28.94
CA GLU A 692 4.96 -12.37 -27.89
C GLU A 692 5.15 -11.22 -26.89
N PHE A 693 5.42 -10.01 -27.42
CA PHE A 693 5.52 -8.78 -26.61
C PHE A 693 4.27 -8.54 -25.77
N ARG A 694 3.10 -8.56 -26.41
CA ARG A 694 1.80 -8.33 -25.76
C ARG A 694 1.57 -9.32 -24.64
N LYS A 695 1.74 -10.63 -24.92
CA LYS A 695 1.53 -11.69 -23.94
C LYS A 695 2.45 -11.53 -22.73
N GLU A 696 3.72 -11.21 -22.93
CA GLU A 696 4.66 -11.02 -21.83
C GLU A 696 4.29 -9.78 -20.99
N LEU A 697 4.00 -8.64 -21.63
CA LEU A 697 3.63 -7.42 -20.91
C LEU A 697 2.28 -7.55 -20.16
N GLU A 698 1.27 -8.18 -20.75
CA GLU A 698 -0.01 -8.46 -20.06
C GLU A 698 0.20 -9.35 -18.83
N ASN A 699 1.06 -10.36 -18.93
CA ASN A 699 1.40 -11.22 -17.79
C ASN A 699 2.15 -10.44 -16.69
N GLN A 700 3.02 -9.49 -17.06
CA GLN A 700 3.68 -8.62 -16.09
C GLN A 700 2.67 -7.73 -15.37
N LEU A 701 1.80 -7.05 -16.11
CA LEU A 701 0.81 -6.12 -15.56
C LEU A 701 -0.30 -6.81 -14.75
N SER A 702 -0.53 -8.10 -14.98
CA SER A 702 -1.49 -8.90 -14.22
C SER A 702 -0.91 -9.50 -12.94
N ASN A 703 0.40 -9.37 -12.71
CA ASN A 703 1.09 -9.95 -11.56
C ASN A 703 1.42 -8.87 -10.53
N GLU A 704 0.79 -8.94 -9.35
CA GLU A 704 1.03 -8.03 -8.22
C GLU A 704 2.50 -7.94 -7.79
N GLU A 705 3.29 -9.02 -7.95
CA GLU A 705 4.72 -8.98 -7.62
C GLU A 705 5.51 -8.04 -8.53
N SER A 706 5.00 -7.71 -9.72
CA SER A 706 5.62 -6.75 -10.65
C SER A 706 5.54 -5.31 -10.14
N PHE A 707 4.64 -5.01 -9.20
CA PHE A 707 4.44 -3.67 -8.63
C PHE A 707 5.19 -3.47 -7.30
N LYS A 708 5.86 -4.52 -6.79
CA LYS A 708 6.66 -4.43 -5.56
C LYS A 708 8.04 -3.84 -5.85
N MET A 709 8.49 -2.99 -4.93
CA MET A 709 9.80 -2.38 -4.97
C MET A 709 10.86 -3.43 -4.63
N ASN A 710 11.59 -3.86 -5.65
CA ASN A 710 12.74 -4.76 -5.52
C ASN A 710 14.01 -3.99 -5.88
N ILE A 711 15.12 -4.31 -5.22
CA ILE A 711 16.43 -3.87 -5.71
C ILE A 711 16.66 -4.61 -7.03
N ALA A 712 16.77 -3.84 -8.12
CA ALA A 712 17.15 -4.34 -9.43
C ALA A 712 18.55 -4.98 -9.40
#